data_AF-A0A2G9MP98-F1
#
_entry.id   AF-A0A2G9MP98-F1
#
_cell.length_a   1.000
_cell.length_b   1.000
_cell.length_c   1.000
_cell.angle_alpha   90.00
_cell.angle_beta   90.00
_cell.angle_gamma   90.00
#
_symmetry.space_group_name_H-M   'P 1'
#
loop_
_entity.id
_entity.type
_entity.pdbx_description
1 polymer ?
#
loop_
_entity_poly.entity_id
_entity_poly.type
_entity_poly.pdbx_seq_one_letter_code
_entity_poly.pdbx_strand_id
1 'polypeptide(L)'
;MTKWVELSHENYGHVFPTYYYWKSVQLACKIVNVEPKTYGIWLKNDGFGWMTKKGSLAEAGQAILKRLIENDKLIKKIQEVNETKIFPMLDNSDWFMQDLTEKSGEELFKKFKEWEDLFLDMMEYSIMGTVMEFEEPLLSNKIMRFLEKKTDKPGEYFGKLTLLTKLTSAQKEERELCKLKIKLLNNEEVTEDINNHLKKYAWISFNYDGPGWDEEDIKKRLEQLSDKIEVINEKINEFDNLCDSRERLEEEISNELGLTEHEKYLCQVLRTLGYWKFERKSLNSKSHWMMDNLMKEIAKRCNIDLMDAKSIYPGEIEEALINNFVDKDKLRKRRKCTIVEFEGHNSVKFYNDDSQIIEDLKVDEEIVELKGMTAYQGYGKGIVKIVNKEEDMTNFNKGDILVSESTCPEILQAMSKANAIVTNSGGITCHAAIVAREIKIPTVIGTKIATKVLKDGDLVEVDADKGIVRIINQWGMLLHKENSVTPLTLGLIHRGFHFSKNHELLKPLYFKKSFIVYKNNNIEWFGDRTRFDGMGDIVIKKVEEDKEFSKNLLNQTLKKCDELYEINKDILKQDLVKLSNEKLVLKLNEIYDKGKDLCDIGFVPVVSDLTHNKLTNKLKSILNEKLDVNINNYLTTLITPTERNFSDNEKEKMLKVVKQIKKDNKLDNIGKDYKNFIEKIVESYGWLNFGHYGPSKSFEDYVEEIEKILNDKNIETQINDQLKEKEELSKIQYKYVDELNLNEIEQRLFKAARDFGYNKNQRYDILVFTYFTLNKLLKEISKRVNFENKELYFMTVEEIVDLLNGLDVSKEEIKQRRDFCVMIVDEKRVELLVGNKAKEYAKENIEYEEIKEDVERIHGSVAFIGIVKGKAKIVNSVNDIKKVNEGDIIVSVQTNPDLLSAMEKAGGFVTDVGGITCHAAIVAREMKKPCIIGTKIATKVLKDGDLIEVDAINGIIKKL
;
A
#
# COMPACT_ATOMS: atom_id res chain seq x y z
N MET A 1 -12.67 -8.77 -25.62
CA MET A 1 -13.01 -10.21 -25.64
C MET A 1 -13.85 -10.52 -24.41
N THR A 2 -15.18 -10.34 -24.49
CA THR A 2 -16.07 -10.03 -23.34
C THR A 2 -17.27 -10.99 -23.22
N LYS A 3 -17.06 -12.32 -23.27
CA LYS A 3 -18.18 -13.30 -23.32
C LYS A 3 -18.50 -14.02 -22.00
N TRP A 4 -17.57 -14.08 -21.05
CA TRP A 4 -17.75 -14.77 -19.78
C TRP A 4 -17.69 -13.79 -18.61
N VAL A 5 -18.55 -14.01 -17.61
CA VAL A 5 -18.63 -13.19 -16.40
C VAL A 5 -18.28 -14.08 -15.22
N GLU A 6 -17.26 -13.68 -14.45
CA GLU A 6 -16.99 -14.27 -13.14
C GLU A 6 -18.09 -13.85 -12.17
N LEU A 7 -18.69 -14.83 -11.50
CA LEU A 7 -19.86 -14.62 -10.64
C LEU A 7 -19.49 -14.57 -9.16
N SER A 8 -18.56 -15.42 -8.74
CA SER A 8 -17.95 -15.38 -7.43
C SER A 8 -16.63 -16.15 -7.43
N HIS A 9 -15.77 -15.78 -6.49
CA HIS A 9 -14.52 -16.45 -6.17
C HIS A 9 -14.55 -16.75 -4.67
N GLU A 10 -14.27 -17.99 -4.28
CA GLU A 10 -14.24 -18.46 -2.89
C GLU A 10 -12.89 -19.09 -2.58
N ASN A 11 -12.25 -18.69 -1.47
CA ASN A 11 -10.94 -19.26 -1.09
C ASN A 11 -11.01 -20.72 -0.61
N TYR A 12 -12.21 -21.29 -0.45
CA TYR A 12 -12.43 -22.62 0.09
C TYR A 12 -13.51 -23.37 -0.72
N GLY A 13 -13.12 -24.41 -1.44
CA GLY A 13 -14.05 -25.24 -2.21
C GLY A 13 -13.41 -26.53 -2.69
N HIS A 14 -14.22 -27.58 -2.81
CA HIS A 14 -13.83 -28.90 -3.33
C HIS A 14 -14.71 -29.31 -4.50
N VAL A 15 -14.25 -30.27 -5.29
CA VAL A 15 -14.97 -30.77 -6.48
C VAL A 15 -16.36 -31.32 -6.14
N PHE A 16 -16.46 -32.10 -5.06
CA PHE A 16 -17.71 -32.72 -4.63
C PHE A 16 -18.85 -31.71 -4.29
N PRO A 17 -18.66 -30.75 -3.35
CA PRO A 17 -19.67 -29.71 -3.04
C PRO A 17 -20.07 -28.87 -4.28
N THR A 18 -19.06 -28.55 -5.08
CA THR A 18 -19.15 -27.75 -6.31
C THR A 18 -20.11 -28.36 -7.32
N TYR A 19 -19.97 -29.65 -7.58
CA TYR A 19 -20.82 -30.35 -8.54
C TYR A 19 -22.31 -30.21 -8.19
N TYR A 20 -22.66 -30.49 -6.93
CA TYR A 20 -24.06 -30.50 -6.53
C TYR A 20 -24.68 -29.11 -6.53
N TYR A 21 -23.93 -28.09 -6.09
CA TYR A 21 -24.42 -26.72 -6.11
C TYR A 21 -24.88 -26.29 -7.51
N TRP A 22 -24.09 -26.54 -8.55
CA TRP A 22 -24.47 -26.14 -9.92
C TRP A 22 -25.40 -27.10 -10.62
N LYS A 23 -25.34 -28.39 -10.28
CA LYS A 23 -26.40 -29.30 -10.72
C LYS A 23 -27.77 -28.76 -10.27
N SER A 24 -27.86 -28.21 -9.07
CA SER A 24 -29.08 -27.58 -8.57
C SER A 24 -29.43 -26.26 -9.27
N VAL A 25 -28.44 -25.42 -9.63
CA VAL A 25 -28.71 -24.23 -10.48
C VAL A 25 -29.34 -24.65 -11.81
N GLN A 26 -28.78 -25.68 -12.45
CA GLN A 26 -29.29 -26.21 -13.72
C GLN A 26 -30.70 -26.78 -13.59
N LEU A 27 -31.00 -27.47 -12.48
CA LEU A 27 -32.35 -27.96 -12.18
C LEU A 27 -33.33 -26.80 -11.93
N ALA A 28 -32.94 -25.77 -11.18
CA ALA A 28 -33.79 -24.59 -10.96
C ALA A 28 -34.13 -23.87 -12.27
N CYS A 29 -33.17 -23.77 -13.20
CA CYS A 29 -33.40 -23.17 -14.52
C CYS A 29 -34.31 -24.04 -15.42
N LYS A 30 -34.33 -25.36 -15.20
CA LYS A 30 -35.24 -26.30 -15.89
C LYS A 30 -36.71 -25.95 -15.65
N ILE A 31 -37.04 -25.46 -14.45
CA ILE A 31 -38.41 -25.07 -14.11
C ILE A 31 -38.94 -23.99 -15.05
N VAL A 32 -38.06 -23.14 -15.60
CA VAL A 32 -38.40 -22.07 -16.54
C VAL A 32 -37.94 -22.34 -17.98
N ASN A 33 -37.51 -23.57 -18.29
CA ASN A 33 -37.01 -23.98 -19.61
C ASN A 33 -35.87 -23.10 -20.15
N VAL A 34 -34.97 -22.65 -19.27
CA VAL A 34 -33.75 -21.92 -19.66
C VAL A 34 -32.53 -22.83 -19.43
N GLU A 35 -31.65 -22.93 -20.41
CA GLU A 35 -30.42 -23.72 -20.35
C GLU A 35 -29.18 -22.81 -20.23
N PRO A 36 -28.76 -22.43 -19.01
CA PRO A 36 -27.58 -21.59 -18.85
C PRO A 36 -26.30 -22.39 -19.09
N LYS A 37 -25.37 -21.82 -19.86
CA LYS A 37 -24.03 -22.39 -20.04
C LYS A 37 -23.10 -21.85 -18.95
N THR A 38 -22.63 -22.73 -18.06
CA THR A 38 -21.92 -22.35 -16.83
C THR A 38 -20.69 -23.22 -16.60
N TYR A 39 -19.61 -22.62 -16.12
CA TYR A 39 -18.37 -23.31 -15.72
C TYR A 39 -18.13 -23.13 -14.23
N GLY A 40 -17.75 -24.22 -13.55
CA GLY A 40 -17.03 -24.18 -12.28
C GLY A 40 -15.56 -24.42 -12.49
N ILE A 41 -14.72 -23.56 -11.93
CA ILE A 41 -13.27 -23.63 -12.12
C ILE A 41 -12.63 -23.69 -10.75
N TRP A 42 -11.94 -24.78 -10.50
CA TRP A 42 -11.18 -25.00 -9.29
C TRP A 42 -9.69 -24.98 -9.59
N LEU A 43 -8.96 -24.08 -8.93
CA LEU A 43 -7.52 -23.90 -9.08
C LEU A 43 -6.84 -24.11 -7.73
N LYS A 44 -5.78 -24.92 -7.71
CA LYS A 44 -5.01 -25.15 -6.48
C LYS A 44 -4.29 -23.85 -6.09
N ASN A 45 -4.40 -23.46 -4.82
CA ASN A 45 -3.75 -22.29 -4.17
C ASN A 45 -4.30 -20.91 -4.55
N ASP A 46 -5.11 -20.78 -5.60
CA ASP A 46 -5.71 -19.50 -6.01
C ASP A 46 -7.20 -19.39 -5.67
N GLY A 47 -7.78 -20.41 -5.01
CA GLY A 47 -9.21 -20.45 -4.69
C GLY A 47 -10.06 -21.02 -5.83
N PHE A 48 -11.37 -20.88 -5.67
CA PHE A 48 -12.38 -21.53 -6.47
C PHE A 48 -13.31 -20.49 -7.11
N GLY A 49 -13.46 -20.51 -8.44
CA GLY A 49 -14.17 -19.46 -9.19
C GLY A 49 -15.29 -20.00 -10.08
N TRP A 50 -16.38 -19.24 -10.21
CA TRP A 50 -17.50 -19.58 -11.09
C TRP A 50 -17.63 -18.61 -12.25
N MET A 51 -17.95 -19.14 -13.43
CA MET A 51 -18.21 -18.33 -14.61
C MET A 51 -19.50 -18.74 -15.31
N THR A 52 -20.19 -17.76 -15.89
CA THR A 52 -21.28 -18.02 -16.82
C THR A 52 -21.16 -17.16 -18.06
N LYS A 53 -21.83 -17.60 -19.13
CA LYS A 53 -21.98 -16.77 -20.32
C LYS A 53 -22.82 -15.55 -19.95
N LYS A 54 -22.31 -14.36 -20.25
CA LYS A 54 -22.98 -13.09 -19.95
C LYS A 54 -24.45 -13.12 -20.42
N GLY A 55 -25.36 -12.79 -19.52
CA GLY A 55 -26.81 -12.69 -19.71
C GLY A 55 -27.58 -14.01 -19.50
N SER A 56 -26.92 -15.16 -19.43
CA SER A 56 -27.63 -16.46 -19.41
C SER A 56 -28.32 -16.75 -18.08
N LEU A 57 -27.74 -16.34 -16.95
CA LEU A 57 -28.41 -16.45 -15.65
C LEU A 57 -29.39 -15.30 -15.42
N ALA A 58 -29.11 -14.11 -15.96
CA ALA A 58 -30.07 -13.01 -15.94
C ALA A 58 -31.39 -13.38 -16.66
N GLU A 59 -31.31 -14.07 -17.80
CA GLU A 59 -32.50 -14.59 -18.52
C GLU A 59 -33.30 -15.58 -17.66
N ALA A 60 -32.62 -16.57 -17.07
CA ALA A 60 -33.25 -17.53 -16.15
C ALA A 60 -33.90 -16.81 -14.95
N GLY A 61 -33.19 -15.85 -14.34
CA GLY A 61 -33.69 -15.04 -13.25
C GLY A 61 -34.94 -14.25 -13.62
N GLN A 62 -34.98 -13.63 -14.81
CA GLN A 62 -36.15 -12.89 -15.29
C GLN A 62 -37.35 -13.82 -15.51
N ALA A 63 -37.13 -15.01 -16.07
CA ALA A 63 -38.19 -15.99 -16.28
C ALA A 63 -38.75 -16.52 -14.94
N ILE A 64 -37.87 -16.78 -13.95
CA ILE A 64 -38.28 -17.18 -12.60
C ILE A 64 -39.09 -16.06 -11.94
N LEU A 65 -38.60 -14.82 -11.98
CA LEU A 65 -39.28 -13.66 -11.40
C LEU A 65 -40.67 -13.45 -12.01
N LYS A 66 -40.77 -13.53 -13.35
CA LYS A 66 -42.05 -13.43 -14.06
C LYS A 66 -43.04 -14.48 -13.56
N ARG A 67 -42.60 -15.74 -13.46
CA ARG A 67 -43.44 -16.85 -13.02
C ARG A 67 -43.87 -16.75 -11.55
N LEU A 68 -43.00 -16.20 -10.69
CA LEU A 68 -43.34 -15.92 -9.29
C LEU A 68 -44.40 -14.82 -9.18
N ILE A 69 -44.28 -13.76 -9.99
CA ILE A 69 -45.27 -12.67 -10.04
C ILE A 69 -46.62 -13.13 -10.59
N GLU A 70 -46.62 -14.02 -11.57
CA GLU A 70 -47.85 -14.51 -12.22
C GLU A 70 -48.55 -15.64 -11.43
N ASN A 71 -47.89 -16.22 -10.42
CA ASN A 71 -48.40 -17.39 -9.71
C ASN A 71 -47.99 -17.43 -8.23
N ASP A 72 -48.82 -16.81 -7.38
CA ASP A 72 -48.64 -16.78 -5.92
C ASP A 72 -48.59 -18.18 -5.26
N LYS A 73 -49.14 -19.20 -5.93
CA LYS A 73 -49.09 -20.59 -5.43
C LYS A 73 -47.69 -21.19 -5.51
N LEU A 74 -46.80 -20.66 -6.37
CA LEU A 74 -45.44 -21.17 -6.51
C LEU A 74 -44.61 -20.90 -5.24
N ILE A 75 -44.74 -19.72 -4.62
CA ILE A 75 -44.07 -19.41 -3.34
C ILE A 75 -44.59 -20.29 -2.22
N LYS A 76 -45.92 -20.48 -2.14
CA LYS A 76 -46.52 -21.37 -1.14
C LYS A 76 -46.06 -22.82 -1.32
N LYS A 77 -45.94 -23.28 -2.58
CA LYS A 77 -45.40 -24.61 -2.89
C LYS A 77 -43.92 -24.74 -2.51
N ILE A 78 -43.10 -23.71 -2.74
CA ILE A 78 -41.70 -23.68 -2.30
C ILE A 78 -41.63 -23.76 -0.78
N GLN A 79 -42.45 -22.96 -0.07
CA GLN A 79 -42.54 -23.01 1.39
C GLN A 79 -42.97 -24.39 1.89
N GLU A 80 -44.01 -24.98 1.31
CA GLU A 80 -44.53 -26.30 1.68
C GLU A 80 -43.49 -27.41 1.45
N VAL A 81 -42.84 -27.44 0.27
CA VAL A 81 -41.77 -28.41 -0.03
C VAL A 81 -40.63 -28.28 0.97
N ASN A 82 -40.23 -27.05 1.29
CA ASN A 82 -39.15 -26.83 2.24
C ASN A 82 -39.55 -27.21 3.67
N GLU A 83 -40.78 -26.89 4.09
CA GLU A 83 -41.26 -27.19 5.44
C GLU A 83 -41.53 -28.69 5.67
N THR A 84 -42.04 -29.39 4.66
CA THR A 84 -42.48 -30.79 4.79
C THR A 84 -41.45 -31.84 4.38
N LYS A 85 -40.46 -31.49 3.54
CA LYS A 85 -39.42 -32.43 3.09
C LYS A 85 -38.03 -32.11 3.62
N ILE A 86 -37.66 -30.83 3.64
CA ILE A 86 -36.27 -30.42 3.91
C ILE A 86 -35.97 -30.44 5.42
N PHE A 87 -36.82 -29.88 6.28
CA PHE A 87 -36.57 -29.94 7.73
C PHE A 87 -36.60 -31.37 8.29
N PRO A 88 -37.54 -32.26 7.92
CA PRO A 88 -37.49 -33.65 8.38
C PRO A 88 -36.27 -34.44 7.90
N MET A 89 -35.64 -34.05 6.79
CA MET A 89 -34.36 -34.65 6.36
C MET A 89 -33.25 -34.33 7.37
N LEU A 90 -33.18 -33.09 7.88
CA LEU A 90 -32.18 -32.69 8.89
C LEU A 90 -32.38 -33.40 10.22
N ASP A 91 -33.62 -33.68 10.60
CA ASP A 91 -33.92 -34.34 11.86
C ASP A 91 -33.61 -35.85 11.80
N ASN A 92 -33.61 -36.45 10.59
CA ASN A 92 -33.24 -37.85 10.36
C ASN A 92 -31.78 -38.03 9.88
N SER A 93 -30.99 -36.96 9.89
CA SER A 93 -29.67 -36.90 9.25
C SER A 93 -28.50 -37.47 10.08
N ASP A 94 -28.78 -37.97 11.29
CA ASP A 94 -27.77 -38.51 12.21
C ASP A 94 -27.08 -39.80 11.73
N TRP A 95 -27.50 -40.36 10.59
CA TRP A 95 -26.96 -41.62 10.08
C TRP A 95 -25.47 -41.54 9.71
N PHE A 96 -25.05 -40.47 9.02
CA PHE A 96 -23.63 -40.26 8.68
C PHE A 96 -22.79 -39.73 9.85
N MET A 97 -23.44 -39.44 10.98
CA MET A 97 -22.79 -39.05 12.23
C MET A 97 -22.45 -40.25 13.13
N GLN A 98 -22.91 -41.45 12.76
CA GLN A 98 -22.57 -42.70 13.43
C GLN A 98 -21.20 -43.21 12.97
N ASP A 99 -20.68 -44.22 13.67
CA ASP A 99 -19.52 -44.96 13.19
C ASP A 99 -19.87 -45.75 11.92
N LEU A 100 -19.23 -45.38 10.80
CA LEU A 100 -19.47 -45.97 9.49
C LEU A 100 -18.55 -47.17 9.20
N THR A 101 -17.61 -47.48 10.09
CA THR A 101 -16.58 -48.51 9.85
C THR A 101 -17.16 -49.91 9.71
N GLU A 102 -18.23 -50.24 10.43
CA GLU A 102 -18.89 -51.55 10.39
C GLU A 102 -19.90 -51.70 9.24
N LYS A 103 -20.15 -50.64 8.45
CA LYS A 103 -21.17 -50.62 7.39
C LYS A 103 -20.66 -51.21 6.07
N SER A 104 -21.50 -51.94 5.35
CA SER A 104 -21.13 -52.46 4.02
C SER A 104 -21.05 -51.35 2.97
N GLY A 105 -20.25 -51.55 1.91
CA GLY A 105 -20.15 -50.61 0.78
C GLY A 105 -21.49 -50.36 0.09
N GLU A 106 -22.30 -51.42 -0.08
CA GLU A 106 -23.65 -51.34 -0.66
C GLU A 106 -24.61 -50.53 0.21
N GLU A 107 -24.56 -50.71 1.54
CA GLU A 107 -25.39 -49.94 2.49
C GLU A 107 -25.03 -48.46 2.47
N LEU A 108 -23.73 -48.14 2.46
CA LEU A 108 -23.24 -46.76 2.37
C LEU A 108 -23.62 -46.11 1.04
N PHE A 109 -23.49 -46.82 -0.09
CA PHE A 109 -23.84 -46.29 -1.39
C PHE A 109 -25.35 -46.04 -1.51
N LYS A 110 -26.19 -46.96 -1.03
CA LYS A 110 -27.64 -46.76 -0.98
C LYS A 110 -28.00 -45.50 -0.20
N LYS A 111 -27.38 -45.31 0.97
CA LYS A 111 -27.60 -44.12 1.82
C LYS A 111 -27.09 -42.84 1.17
N PHE A 112 -25.97 -42.91 0.45
CA PHE A 112 -25.48 -41.80 -0.35
C PHE A 112 -26.47 -41.41 -1.46
N LYS A 113 -27.08 -42.37 -2.16
CA LYS A 113 -28.12 -42.09 -3.18
C LYS A 113 -29.39 -41.51 -2.58
N GLU A 114 -29.85 -42.03 -1.44
CA GLU A 114 -30.97 -41.43 -0.69
C GLU A 114 -30.67 -39.98 -0.31
N TRP A 115 -29.45 -39.67 0.14
CA TRP A 115 -29.02 -38.31 0.42
C TRP A 115 -28.94 -37.45 -0.84
N GLU A 116 -28.35 -37.96 -1.93
CA GLU A 116 -28.17 -37.23 -3.20
C GLU A 116 -29.50 -36.75 -3.77
N ASP A 117 -30.50 -37.63 -3.81
CA ASP A 117 -31.84 -37.30 -4.31
C ASP A 117 -32.49 -36.21 -3.44
N LEU A 118 -32.43 -36.36 -2.12
CA LEU A 118 -32.99 -35.37 -1.20
C LEU A 118 -32.26 -34.02 -1.25
N PHE A 119 -30.93 -34.03 -1.37
CA PHE A 119 -30.12 -32.81 -1.47
C PHE A 119 -30.42 -32.04 -2.76
N LEU A 120 -30.55 -32.74 -3.90
CA LEU A 120 -30.89 -32.12 -5.17
C LEU A 120 -32.32 -31.55 -5.16
N ASP A 121 -33.29 -32.30 -4.62
CA ASP A 121 -34.68 -31.83 -4.43
C ASP A 121 -34.73 -30.56 -3.56
N MET A 122 -33.97 -30.55 -2.46
CA MET A 122 -33.84 -29.40 -1.54
C MET A 122 -33.28 -28.17 -2.26
N MET A 123 -32.24 -28.36 -3.05
CA MET A 123 -31.50 -27.27 -3.67
C MET A 123 -32.19 -26.70 -4.92
N GLU A 124 -32.96 -27.49 -5.66
CA GLU A 124 -33.69 -27.04 -6.86
C GLU A 124 -34.60 -25.83 -6.56
N TYR A 125 -35.35 -25.87 -5.46
CA TYR A 125 -36.27 -24.79 -5.10
C TYR A 125 -35.60 -23.65 -4.33
N SER A 126 -34.65 -23.96 -3.45
CA SER A 126 -34.01 -22.96 -2.59
C SER A 126 -33.01 -22.06 -3.33
N ILE A 127 -32.45 -22.52 -4.45
CA ILE A 127 -31.48 -21.74 -5.23
C ILE A 127 -32.14 -20.72 -6.17
N MET A 128 -33.45 -20.77 -6.40
CA MET A 128 -34.17 -19.84 -7.28
C MET A 128 -33.96 -18.37 -6.91
N GLY A 129 -34.02 -18.04 -5.61
CA GLY A 129 -33.76 -16.69 -5.12
C GLY A 129 -32.32 -16.26 -5.39
N THR A 130 -31.39 -17.21 -5.41
CA THR A 130 -30.00 -16.93 -5.78
C THR A 130 -29.90 -16.66 -7.28
N VAL A 131 -30.51 -17.49 -8.14
CA VAL A 131 -30.49 -17.30 -9.61
C VAL A 131 -31.03 -15.93 -10.02
N MET A 132 -32.12 -15.47 -9.39
CA MET A 132 -32.70 -14.14 -9.67
C MET A 132 -31.84 -12.96 -9.24
N GLU A 133 -30.89 -13.17 -8.34
CA GLU A 133 -30.07 -12.11 -7.75
C GLU A 133 -28.57 -12.28 -8.07
N PHE A 134 -28.20 -13.28 -8.89
CA PHE A 134 -26.80 -13.69 -9.09
C PHE A 134 -26.03 -12.78 -10.05
N GLU A 135 -26.50 -12.67 -11.31
CA GLU A 135 -25.84 -11.86 -12.33
C GLU A 135 -26.25 -10.38 -12.22
N GLU A 136 -27.54 -10.16 -11.99
CA GLU A 136 -28.16 -8.87 -11.70
C GLU A 136 -29.20 -9.04 -10.57
N PRO A 137 -29.33 -8.07 -9.66
CA PRO A 137 -30.26 -8.15 -8.52
C PRO A 137 -31.68 -7.76 -8.95
N LEU A 138 -32.38 -8.65 -9.67
CA LEU A 138 -33.60 -8.31 -10.40
C LEU A 138 -34.77 -7.89 -9.49
N LEU A 139 -35.05 -8.64 -8.41
CA LEU A 139 -36.16 -8.34 -7.50
C LEU A 139 -35.81 -7.16 -6.60
N SER A 140 -34.57 -7.09 -6.13
CA SER A 140 -34.08 -5.93 -5.35
C SER A 140 -34.20 -4.63 -6.14
N ASN A 141 -33.77 -4.62 -7.41
CA ASN A 141 -33.88 -3.46 -8.29
C ASN A 141 -35.32 -3.04 -8.54
N LYS A 142 -36.23 -4.02 -8.70
CA LYS A 142 -37.65 -3.73 -8.90
C LYS A 142 -38.28 -3.07 -7.67
N ILE A 143 -37.90 -3.49 -6.48
CA ILE A 143 -38.34 -2.90 -5.21
C ILE A 143 -37.77 -1.49 -5.04
N MET A 144 -36.45 -1.33 -5.24
CA MET A 144 -35.79 -0.02 -5.17
C MET A 144 -36.45 1.01 -6.11
N ARG A 145 -36.77 0.63 -7.35
CA ARG A 145 -37.41 1.53 -8.33
C ARG A 145 -38.80 2.05 -7.91
N PHE A 146 -39.59 1.28 -7.16
CA PHE A 146 -40.87 1.80 -6.67
C PHE A 146 -40.70 2.61 -5.38
N LEU A 147 -39.72 2.26 -4.54
CA LEU A 147 -39.39 3.05 -3.34
C LEU A 147 -38.84 4.43 -3.73
N GLU A 148 -37.99 4.51 -4.75
CA GLU A 148 -37.48 5.78 -5.31
C GLU A 148 -38.59 6.73 -5.76
N LYS A 149 -39.76 6.20 -6.11
CA LYS A 149 -40.94 7.01 -6.49
C LYS A 149 -41.80 7.44 -5.30
N LYS A 150 -41.60 6.83 -4.13
CA LYS A 150 -42.45 6.99 -2.94
C LYS A 150 -41.74 7.66 -1.76
N THR A 151 -40.41 7.72 -1.77
CA THR A 151 -39.62 8.29 -0.68
C THR A 151 -38.28 8.83 -1.18
N ASP A 152 -37.78 9.88 -0.52
CA ASP A 152 -36.44 10.43 -0.74
C ASP A 152 -35.34 9.57 -0.09
N LYS A 153 -35.72 8.52 0.67
CA LYS A 153 -34.80 7.61 1.37
C LYS A 153 -35.02 6.13 1.01
N PRO A 154 -35.02 5.75 -0.28
CA PRO A 154 -35.42 4.42 -0.72
C PRO A 154 -34.58 3.30 -0.10
N GLY A 155 -33.28 3.51 0.11
CA GLY A 155 -32.39 2.51 0.74
C GLY A 155 -32.71 2.21 2.21
N GLU A 156 -33.17 3.22 2.97
CA GLU A 156 -33.56 3.05 4.38
C GLU A 156 -34.80 2.15 4.49
N TYR A 157 -35.85 2.50 3.73
CA TYR A 157 -37.09 1.73 3.72
C TYR A 157 -36.91 0.34 3.09
N PHE A 158 -36.08 0.21 2.07
CA PHE A 158 -35.70 -1.08 1.52
C PHE A 158 -35.10 -1.98 2.60
N GLY A 159 -34.19 -1.45 3.42
CA GLY A 159 -33.58 -2.20 4.52
C GLY A 159 -34.60 -2.71 5.54
N LYS A 160 -35.54 -1.85 5.96
CA LYS A 160 -36.58 -2.23 6.91
C LYS A 160 -37.57 -3.25 6.33
N LEU A 161 -38.00 -3.06 5.08
CA LEU A 161 -38.97 -3.95 4.40
C LEU A 161 -38.41 -5.32 4.03
N THR A 162 -37.07 -5.47 4.05
CA THR A 162 -36.38 -6.72 3.69
C THR A 162 -35.86 -7.50 4.89
N LEU A 163 -36.13 -7.04 6.12
CA LEU A 163 -35.81 -7.78 7.35
C LEU A 163 -36.55 -9.14 7.39
N LEU A 164 -35.86 -10.21 7.78
CA LEU A 164 -36.42 -11.57 7.80
C LEU A 164 -37.47 -11.73 8.90
N THR A 165 -38.63 -12.32 8.65
CA THR A 165 -39.65 -12.49 9.70
C THR A 165 -39.47 -13.76 10.54
N LYS A 166 -38.53 -14.64 10.18
CA LYS A 166 -38.25 -15.90 10.89
C LYS A 166 -36.80 -15.92 11.42
N LEU A 167 -36.59 -16.57 12.57
CA LEU A 167 -35.25 -16.80 13.13
C LEU A 167 -34.46 -17.75 12.23
N THR A 168 -33.22 -17.37 11.91
CA THR A 168 -32.27 -18.24 11.21
C THR A 168 -31.69 -19.30 12.15
N SER A 169 -31.08 -20.35 11.59
CA SER A 169 -30.39 -21.39 12.36
C SER A 169 -29.32 -20.83 13.31
N ALA A 170 -28.58 -19.80 12.91
CA ALA A 170 -27.60 -19.12 13.76
C ALA A 170 -28.26 -18.35 14.92
N GLN A 171 -29.39 -17.68 14.67
CA GLN A 171 -30.12 -16.97 15.72
C GLN A 171 -30.80 -17.93 16.70
N LYS A 172 -31.27 -19.09 16.23
CA LYS A 172 -31.79 -20.16 17.09
C LYS A 172 -30.71 -20.71 18.01
N GLU A 173 -29.52 -20.95 17.46
CA GLU A 173 -28.34 -21.37 18.21
C GLU A 173 -27.95 -20.34 19.27
N GLU A 174 -27.82 -19.07 18.89
CA GLU A 174 -27.43 -18.00 19.80
C GLU A 174 -28.45 -17.83 20.95
N ARG A 175 -29.74 -17.94 20.63
CA ARG A 175 -30.81 -17.95 21.63
C ARG A 175 -30.69 -19.12 22.61
N GLU A 176 -30.33 -20.32 22.15
CA GLU A 176 -30.09 -21.48 23.03
C GLU A 176 -28.82 -21.31 23.86
N LEU A 177 -27.76 -20.73 23.29
CA LEU A 177 -26.52 -20.42 23.99
C LEU A 177 -26.75 -19.38 25.11
N CYS A 178 -27.60 -18.38 24.89
CA CYS A 178 -28.04 -17.44 25.92
C CYS A 178 -28.74 -18.15 27.09
N LYS A 179 -29.62 -19.13 26.81
CA LYS A 179 -30.27 -19.94 27.86
C LYS A 179 -29.27 -20.79 28.64
N LEU A 180 -28.27 -21.36 27.95
CA LEU A 180 -27.18 -22.11 28.55
C LEU A 180 -26.32 -21.23 29.49
N LYS A 181 -26.02 -20.01 29.08
CA LYS A 181 -25.29 -19.03 29.92
C LYS A 181 -26.06 -18.68 31.19
N ILE A 182 -27.39 -18.54 31.13
CA ILE A 182 -28.22 -18.30 32.32
C ILE A 182 -28.11 -19.47 33.31
N LYS A 183 -28.23 -20.72 32.83
CA LYS A 183 -28.04 -21.91 33.66
C LYS A 183 -26.67 -21.91 34.36
N LEU A 184 -25.61 -21.60 33.60
CA LEU A 184 -24.24 -21.51 34.13
C LEU A 184 -24.08 -20.41 35.17
N LEU A 185 -24.66 -19.21 34.96
CA LEU A 185 -24.66 -18.11 35.94
C LEU A 185 -25.45 -18.46 37.22
N ASN A 186 -26.44 -19.34 37.11
CA ASN A 186 -27.18 -19.89 38.25
C ASN A 186 -26.46 -21.05 38.96
N ASN A 187 -25.21 -21.37 38.56
CA ASN A 187 -24.41 -22.50 39.04
C ASN A 187 -25.06 -23.89 38.79
N GLU A 188 -25.82 -24.04 37.70
CA GLU A 188 -26.34 -25.34 37.27
C GLU A 188 -25.27 -26.14 36.48
N GLU A 189 -25.33 -27.47 36.54
CA GLU A 189 -24.45 -28.34 35.75
C GLU A 189 -24.94 -28.38 34.29
N VAL A 190 -24.09 -27.93 33.35
CA VAL A 190 -24.46 -27.76 31.93
C VAL A 190 -23.72 -28.70 30.97
N THR A 191 -22.96 -29.67 31.47
CA THR A 191 -22.13 -30.57 30.63
C THR A 191 -22.97 -31.32 29.58
N GLU A 192 -24.10 -31.88 30.00
CA GLU A 192 -25.02 -32.59 29.09
C GLU A 192 -25.74 -31.61 28.13
N ASP A 193 -26.05 -30.40 28.59
CA ASP A 193 -26.62 -29.36 27.75
C ASP A 193 -25.64 -28.92 26.66
N ILE A 194 -24.34 -28.77 26.96
CA ILE A 194 -23.27 -28.46 25.98
C ILE A 194 -23.17 -29.58 24.94
N ASN A 195 -23.19 -30.85 25.35
CA ASN A 195 -23.15 -31.98 24.43
C ASN A 195 -24.36 -32.00 23.48
N ASN A 196 -25.55 -31.70 23.99
CA ASN A 196 -26.76 -31.61 23.18
C ASN A 196 -26.75 -30.40 22.24
N HIS A 197 -26.19 -29.26 22.68
CA HIS A 197 -25.97 -28.09 21.84
C HIS A 197 -25.02 -28.37 20.69
N LEU A 198 -23.89 -29.06 20.96
CA LEU A 198 -22.93 -29.48 19.95
C LEU A 198 -23.56 -30.41 18.90
N LYS A 199 -24.30 -31.45 19.32
CA LYS A 199 -25.01 -32.33 18.38
C LYS A 199 -25.94 -31.55 17.46
N LYS A 200 -26.57 -30.49 17.97
CA LYS A 200 -27.54 -29.70 17.24
C LYS A 200 -26.92 -28.64 16.34
N TYR A 201 -25.78 -28.05 16.72
CA TYR A 201 -25.27 -26.81 16.11
C TYR A 201 -23.78 -26.80 15.75
N ALA A 202 -23.00 -27.85 16.05
CA ALA A 202 -21.56 -27.87 15.78
C ALA A 202 -21.20 -27.64 14.29
N TRP A 203 -22.12 -27.97 13.39
CA TRP A 203 -21.95 -27.78 11.94
C TRP A 203 -22.11 -26.33 11.48
N ILE A 204 -22.55 -25.38 12.32
CA ILE A 204 -22.78 -23.98 11.89
C ILE A 204 -21.49 -23.30 11.43
N SER A 205 -20.35 -23.62 12.05
CA SER A 205 -19.03 -23.13 11.62
C SER A 205 -18.48 -23.85 10.39
N PHE A 206 -19.03 -25.02 10.07
CA PHE A 206 -18.59 -25.80 8.92
C PHE A 206 -19.11 -25.14 7.63
N ASN A 207 -18.22 -24.67 6.77
CA ASN A 207 -18.60 -24.14 5.45
C ASN A 207 -18.52 -25.24 4.38
N TYR A 208 -17.81 -25.00 3.27
CA TYR A 208 -17.47 -26.04 2.30
C TYR A 208 -16.34 -26.96 2.81
N ASP A 209 -15.60 -26.50 3.81
CA ASP A 209 -14.51 -27.21 4.50
C ASP A 209 -14.25 -26.59 5.88
N GLY A 210 -13.44 -27.26 6.71
CA GLY A 210 -13.02 -26.79 8.04
C GLY A 210 -13.54 -27.65 9.19
N PRO A 211 -13.08 -27.46 10.43
CA PRO A 211 -13.65 -28.17 11.58
C PRO A 211 -15.03 -27.58 11.95
N GLY A 212 -15.95 -28.45 12.37
CA GLY A 212 -17.12 -28.00 13.14
C GLY A 212 -16.71 -27.61 14.56
N TRP A 213 -17.57 -26.89 15.27
CA TRP A 213 -17.29 -26.48 16.65
C TRP A 213 -17.10 -27.66 17.59
N ASP A 214 -16.16 -27.51 18.52
CA ASP A 214 -15.94 -28.44 19.63
C ASP A 214 -16.36 -27.83 20.99
N GLU A 215 -16.13 -28.57 22.07
CA GLU A 215 -16.49 -28.15 23.42
C GLU A 215 -15.74 -26.88 23.87
N GLU A 216 -14.49 -26.70 23.43
CA GLU A 216 -13.68 -25.53 23.78
C GLU A 216 -14.22 -24.27 23.07
N ASP A 217 -14.65 -24.42 21.81
CA ASP A 217 -15.29 -23.34 21.06
C ASP A 217 -16.58 -22.85 21.74
N ILE A 218 -17.43 -23.77 22.20
CA ILE A 218 -18.66 -23.40 22.92
C ILE A 218 -18.34 -22.70 24.24
N LYS A 219 -17.32 -23.15 24.98
CA LYS A 219 -16.87 -22.48 26.22
C LYS A 219 -16.41 -21.05 25.95
N LYS A 220 -15.57 -20.82 24.93
CA LYS A 220 -15.13 -19.48 24.53
C LYS A 220 -16.32 -18.58 24.17
N ARG A 221 -17.31 -19.10 23.44
CA ARG A 221 -18.50 -18.33 23.09
C ARG A 221 -19.37 -18.00 24.30
N LEU A 222 -19.46 -18.88 25.29
CA LEU A 222 -20.13 -18.59 26.57
C LEU A 222 -19.39 -17.51 27.39
N GLU A 223 -18.06 -17.47 27.35
CA GLU A 223 -17.25 -16.43 27.99
C GLU A 223 -17.45 -15.05 27.35
N GLN A 224 -17.74 -14.99 26.05
CA GLN A 224 -18.01 -13.75 25.33
C GLN A 224 -19.39 -13.14 25.64
N LEU A 225 -20.33 -13.91 26.20
CA LEU A 225 -21.66 -13.42 26.58
C LEU A 225 -21.60 -12.66 27.91
N SER A 226 -22.44 -11.62 28.02
CA SER A 226 -22.60 -10.80 29.23
C SER A 226 -22.81 -11.66 30.49
N ASP A 227 -22.19 -11.26 31.61
CA ASP A 227 -22.44 -11.90 32.91
C ASP A 227 -23.69 -11.36 33.64
N LYS A 228 -24.39 -10.38 33.04
CA LYS A 228 -25.65 -9.82 33.56
C LYS A 228 -26.84 -10.57 32.98
N ILE A 229 -27.62 -11.22 33.85
CA ILE A 229 -28.81 -12.00 33.47
C ILE A 229 -29.88 -11.11 32.81
N GLU A 230 -30.05 -9.85 33.25
CA GLU A 230 -31.03 -8.94 32.66
C GLU A 230 -30.74 -8.68 31.17
N VAL A 231 -29.46 -8.45 30.85
CA VAL A 231 -29.01 -8.19 29.46
C VAL A 231 -29.21 -9.42 28.59
N ILE A 232 -28.96 -10.63 29.12
CA ILE A 232 -29.22 -11.87 28.37
C ILE A 232 -30.71 -12.07 28.14
N ASN A 233 -31.56 -11.82 29.14
CA ASN A 233 -33.00 -11.95 29.01
C ASN A 233 -33.60 -10.94 28.01
N GLU A 234 -33.11 -9.70 27.98
CA GLU A 234 -33.49 -8.73 26.95
C GLU A 234 -33.21 -9.27 25.53
N LYS A 235 -32.03 -9.86 25.32
CA LYS A 235 -31.65 -10.47 24.04
C LYS A 235 -32.51 -11.68 23.67
N ILE A 236 -32.86 -12.53 24.64
CA ILE A 236 -33.81 -13.65 24.42
C ILE A 236 -35.19 -13.12 24.04
N ASN A 237 -35.68 -12.10 24.74
CA ASN A 237 -36.97 -11.46 24.46
C ASN A 237 -36.98 -10.80 23.07
N GLU A 238 -35.86 -10.22 22.64
CA GLU A 238 -35.72 -9.68 21.29
C GLU A 238 -35.91 -10.78 20.24
N PHE A 239 -35.25 -11.94 20.39
CA PHE A 239 -35.43 -13.08 19.48
C PHE A 239 -36.85 -13.65 19.52
N ASP A 240 -37.48 -13.72 20.70
CA ASP A 240 -38.83 -14.25 20.87
C ASP A 240 -39.91 -13.34 20.26
N ASN A 241 -39.71 -12.01 20.27
CA ASN A 241 -40.65 -11.03 19.70
C ASN A 241 -40.27 -10.56 18.28
N LEU A 242 -39.25 -11.17 17.67
CA LEU A 242 -38.66 -10.73 16.40
C LEU A 242 -39.65 -10.78 15.23
N CYS A 243 -40.49 -11.80 15.16
CA CYS A 243 -41.49 -11.94 14.09
C CYS A 243 -42.53 -10.82 14.19
N ASP A 244 -43.20 -10.73 15.34
CA ASP A 244 -44.28 -9.77 15.59
C ASP A 244 -43.84 -8.31 15.47
N SER A 245 -42.59 -7.99 15.84
CA SER A 245 -42.05 -6.64 15.71
C SER A 245 -41.77 -6.27 14.25
N ARG A 246 -41.28 -7.21 13.44
CA ARG A 246 -41.00 -7.00 12.02
C ARG A 246 -42.26 -6.92 11.18
N GLU A 247 -43.29 -7.70 11.51
CA GLU A 247 -44.61 -7.61 10.86
C GLU A 247 -45.29 -6.27 11.14
N ARG A 248 -45.27 -5.80 12.40
CA ARG A 248 -45.78 -4.46 12.76
C ARG A 248 -45.04 -3.34 12.02
N LEU A 249 -43.71 -3.40 11.96
CA LEU A 249 -42.90 -2.42 11.25
C LEU A 249 -43.23 -2.38 9.74
N GLU A 250 -43.50 -3.55 9.13
CA GLU A 250 -43.93 -3.62 7.74
C GLU A 250 -45.29 -2.95 7.52
N GLU A 251 -46.27 -3.19 8.40
CA GLU A 251 -47.59 -2.56 8.30
C GLU A 251 -47.48 -1.04 8.44
N GLU A 252 -46.69 -0.56 9.39
CA GLU A 252 -46.42 0.87 9.60
C GLU A 252 -45.82 1.51 8.35
N ILE A 253 -44.74 0.94 7.80
CA ILE A 253 -44.08 1.44 6.58
C ILE A 253 -45.00 1.35 5.36
N SER A 254 -45.76 0.26 5.24
CA SER A 254 -46.67 0.06 4.13
C SER A 254 -47.78 1.11 4.10
N ASN A 255 -48.29 1.47 5.27
CA ASN A 255 -49.28 2.54 5.44
C ASN A 255 -48.66 3.92 5.19
N GLU A 256 -47.45 4.16 5.71
CA GLU A 256 -46.70 5.41 5.52
C GLU A 256 -46.42 5.71 4.04
N LEU A 257 -45.96 4.72 3.28
CA LEU A 257 -45.57 4.87 1.88
C LEU A 257 -46.71 4.60 0.88
N GLY A 258 -47.89 4.21 1.38
CA GLY A 258 -49.03 3.82 0.55
C GLY A 258 -48.67 2.69 -0.44
N LEU A 259 -48.08 1.60 0.05
CA LEU A 259 -47.70 0.46 -0.79
C LEU A 259 -48.96 -0.29 -1.28
N THR A 260 -48.99 -0.58 -2.58
CA THR A 260 -50.02 -1.43 -3.19
C THR A 260 -49.88 -2.89 -2.75
N GLU A 261 -50.95 -3.68 -2.85
CA GLU A 261 -50.89 -5.11 -2.54
C GLU A 261 -49.84 -5.86 -3.38
N HIS A 262 -49.62 -5.43 -4.63
CA HIS A 262 -48.56 -6.00 -5.46
C HIS A 262 -47.15 -5.64 -4.94
N GLU A 263 -46.92 -4.40 -4.48
CA GLU A 263 -45.64 -3.97 -3.92
C GLU A 263 -45.35 -4.67 -2.58
N LYS A 264 -46.36 -4.80 -1.71
CA LYS A 264 -46.26 -5.60 -0.47
C LYS A 264 -45.91 -7.05 -0.77
N TYR A 265 -46.57 -7.65 -1.76
CA TYR A 265 -46.28 -9.00 -2.21
C TYR A 265 -44.82 -9.15 -2.66
N LEU A 266 -44.28 -8.23 -3.47
CA LEU A 266 -42.88 -8.26 -3.90
C LEU A 266 -41.90 -8.21 -2.71
N CYS A 267 -42.16 -7.36 -1.70
CA CYS A 267 -41.34 -7.33 -0.47
C CYS A 267 -41.43 -8.67 0.28
N GLN A 268 -42.61 -9.25 0.40
CA GLN A 268 -42.82 -10.57 1.01
C GLN A 268 -42.07 -11.69 0.27
N VAL A 269 -42.08 -11.67 -1.07
CA VAL A 269 -41.32 -12.59 -1.91
C VAL A 269 -39.84 -12.49 -1.60
N LEU A 270 -39.30 -11.26 -1.58
CA LEU A 270 -37.87 -11.04 -1.33
C LEU A 270 -37.46 -11.51 0.07
N ARG A 271 -38.26 -11.22 1.11
CA ARG A 271 -38.01 -11.71 2.48
C ARG A 271 -38.03 -13.23 2.56
N THR A 272 -39.02 -13.85 1.92
CA THR A 272 -39.16 -15.31 1.91
C THR A 272 -37.94 -15.96 1.27
N LEU A 273 -37.53 -15.48 0.10
CA LEU A 273 -36.35 -15.98 -0.60
C LEU A 273 -35.05 -15.67 0.16
N GLY A 274 -34.98 -14.51 0.81
CA GLY A 274 -33.88 -14.14 1.71
C GLY A 274 -33.74 -15.13 2.86
N TYR A 275 -34.83 -15.45 3.56
CA TYR A 275 -34.85 -16.46 4.62
C TYR A 275 -34.36 -17.82 4.12
N TRP A 276 -34.90 -18.27 2.98
CA TRP A 276 -34.49 -19.55 2.38
C TRP A 276 -33.03 -19.55 1.93
N LYS A 277 -32.48 -18.42 1.49
CA LYS A 277 -31.06 -18.31 1.17
C LYS A 277 -30.17 -18.57 2.38
N PHE A 278 -30.52 -18.00 3.54
CA PHE A 278 -29.79 -18.22 4.80
C PHE A 278 -29.95 -19.66 5.30
N GLU A 279 -31.19 -20.16 5.38
CA GLU A 279 -31.41 -21.55 5.82
C GLU A 279 -30.74 -22.54 4.87
N ARG A 280 -30.81 -22.35 3.55
CA ARG A 280 -30.07 -23.15 2.57
C ARG A 280 -28.58 -23.19 2.87
N LYS A 281 -27.95 -22.05 3.22
CA LYS A 281 -26.53 -22.04 3.57
C LYS A 281 -26.27 -22.93 4.79
N SER A 282 -27.09 -22.83 5.82
CA SER A 282 -27.04 -23.69 7.01
C SER A 282 -27.24 -25.17 6.68
N LEU A 283 -28.22 -25.50 5.84
CA LEU A 283 -28.47 -26.86 5.36
C LEU A 283 -27.28 -27.41 4.58
N ASN A 284 -26.67 -26.56 3.75
CA ASN A 284 -25.51 -26.89 2.96
C ASN A 284 -24.31 -27.20 3.85
N SER A 285 -24.06 -26.37 4.86
CA SER A 285 -23.04 -26.59 5.91
C SER A 285 -23.24 -27.93 6.62
N LYS A 286 -24.46 -28.20 7.12
CA LYS A 286 -24.77 -29.46 7.79
C LYS A 286 -24.59 -30.67 6.86
N SER A 287 -25.06 -30.57 5.61
CA SER A 287 -24.94 -31.65 4.62
C SER A 287 -23.48 -31.95 4.28
N HIS A 288 -22.64 -30.93 4.10
CA HIS A 288 -21.22 -31.12 3.81
C HIS A 288 -20.45 -31.66 5.02
N TRP A 289 -20.80 -31.22 6.23
CA TRP A 289 -20.25 -31.77 7.46
C TRP A 289 -20.54 -33.27 7.60
N MET A 290 -21.76 -33.70 7.27
CA MET A 290 -22.12 -35.11 7.24
C MET A 290 -21.36 -35.88 6.16
N MET A 291 -21.27 -35.33 4.95
CA MET A 291 -20.54 -35.95 3.85
C MET A 291 -19.03 -36.04 4.14
N ASP A 292 -18.47 -35.16 4.96
CA ASP A 292 -17.08 -35.23 5.39
C ASP A 292 -16.75 -36.56 6.11
N ASN A 293 -17.69 -37.09 6.91
CA ASN A 293 -17.54 -38.42 7.54
C ASN A 293 -17.54 -39.55 6.51
N LEU A 294 -18.40 -39.46 5.49
CA LEU A 294 -18.39 -40.42 4.39
C LEU A 294 -17.08 -40.32 3.58
N MET A 295 -16.58 -39.10 3.33
CA MET A 295 -15.31 -38.88 2.64
C MET A 295 -14.11 -39.39 3.45
N LYS A 296 -14.13 -39.25 4.78
CA LYS A 296 -13.15 -39.87 5.69
C LYS A 296 -13.19 -41.40 5.60
N GLU A 297 -14.38 -41.98 5.53
CA GLU A 297 -14.54 -43.44 5.40
C GLU A 297 -14.05 -43.93 4.03
N ILE A 298 -14.38 -43.23 2.94
CA ILE A 298 -13.84 -43.51 1.60
C ILE A 298 -12.30 -43.39 1.61
N ALA A 299 -11.76 -42.36 2.25
CA ALA A 299 -10.32 -42.16 2.35
C ALA A 299 -9.62 -43.35 3.03
N LYS A 300 -10.21 -43.87 4.12
CA LYS A 300 -9.74 -45.07 4.80
C LYS A 300 -9.82 -46.31 3.91
N ARG A 301 -10.99 -46.59 3.30
CA ARG A 301 -11.23 -47.78 2.46
C ARG A 301 -10.31 -47.84 1.24
N CYS A 302 -10.12 -46.71 0.57
CA CYS A 302 -9.31 -46.61 -0.64
C CYS A 302 -7.82 -46.31 -0.36
N ASN A 303 -7.44 -46.13 0.91
CA ASN A 303 -6.09 -45.74 1.33
C ASN A 303 -5.56 -44.51 0.58
N ILE A 304 -6.32 -43.41 0.67
CA ILE A 304 -6.00 -42.08 0.12
C ILE A 304 -6.14 -41.03 1.22
N ASP A 305 -5.63 -39.82 1.00
CA ASP A 305 -5.87 -38.73 1.94
C ASP A 305 -7.29 -38.13 1.79
N LEU A 306 -7.77 -37.44 2.82
CA LEU A 306 -9.13 -36.86 2.84
C LEU A 306 -9.36 -35.87 1.69
N MET A 307 -8.32 -35.17 1.27
CA MET A 307 -8.41 -34.14 0.23
C MET A 307 -8.44 -34.78 -1.18
N ASP A 308 -7.80 -35.93 -1.37
CA ASP A 308 -8.01 -36.80 -2.52
C ASP A 308 -9.45 -37.34 -2.54
N ALA A 309 -9.99 -37.75 -1.38
CA ALA A 309 -11.38 -38.22 -1.30
C ALA A 309 -12.39 -37.12 -1.64
N LYS A 310 -12.16 -35.89 -1.19
CA LYS A 310 -12.96 -34.70 -1.55
C LYS A 310 -12.89 -34.30 -3.04
N SER A 311 -11.95 -34.89 -3.79
CA SER A 311 -11.76 -34.70 -5.24
C SER A 311 -12.43 -35.78 -6.10
N ILE A 312 -13.14 -36.73 -5.47
CA ILE A 312 -13.90 -37.79 -6.13
C ILE A 312 -15.16 -37.20 -6.79
N TYR A 313 -15.49 -37.66 -7.99
CA TYR A 313 -16.76 -37.29 -8.64
C TYR A 313 -17.91 -38.17 -8.12
N PRO A 314 -19.17 -37.68 -8.11
CA PRO A 314 -20.32 -38.47 -7.68
C PRO A 314 -20.45 -39.85 -8.33
N GLY A 315 -20.15 -39.96 -9.63
CA GLY A 315 -20.19 -41.22 -10.36
C GLY A 315 -19.09 -42.23 -9.99
N GLU A 316 -18.10 -41.83 -9.21
CA GLU A 316 -17.01 -42.69 -8.75
C GLU A 316 -17.21 -43.20 -7.31
N ILE A 317 -18.24 -42.71 -6.61
CA ILE A 317 -18.51 -43.05 -5.20
C ILE A 317 -18.95 -44.50 -5.05
N GLU A 318 -19.71 -45.04 -6.02
CA GLU A 318 -20.13 -46.44 -6.01
C GLU A 318 -18.91 -47.38 -6.00
N GLU A 319 -17.99 -47.16 -6.94
CA GLU A 319 -16.75 -47.92 -7.06
C GLU A 319 -15.85 -47.75 -5.83
N ALA A 320 -15.77 -46.53 -5.28
CA ALA A 320 -15.00 -46.23 -4.08
C ALA A 320 -15.54 -46.93 -2.83
N LEU A 321 -16.87 -47.07 -2.69
CA LEU A 321 -17.50 -47.67 -1.52
C LEU A 321 -17.61 -49.20 -1.60
N ILE A 322 -17.95 -49.74 -2.78
CA ILE A 322 -18.21 -51.16 -3.00
C ILE A 322 -16.91 -51.92 -3.27
N ASN A 323 -16.09 -51.41 -4.19
CA ASN A 323 -14.87 -52.07 -4.65
C ASN A 323 -13.61 -51.51 -3.98
N ASN A 324 -13.74 -50.53 -3.08
CA ASN A 324 -12.63 -49.83 -2.42
C ASN A 324 -11.60 -49.26 -3.40
N PHE A 325 -12.04 -48.90 -4.62
CA PHE A 325 -11.16 -48.52 -5.71
C PHE A 325 -11.40 -47.10 -6.19
N VAL A 326 -10.30 -46.37 -6.36
CA VAL A 326 -10.25 -45.05 -7.01
C VAL A 326 -8.92 -44.88 -7.75
N ASP A 327 -8.95 -44.14 -8.85
CA ASP A 327 -7.76 -43.82 -9.64
C ASP A 327 -6.99 -42.65 -9.00
N LYS A 328 -5.94 -42.97 -8.25
CA LYS A 328 -5.12 -41.99 -7.52
C LYS A 328 -4.44 -40.97 -8.44
N ASP A 329 -4.10 -41.34 -9.66
CA ASP A 329 -3.44 -40.44 -10.60
C ASP A 329 -4.43 -39.41 -11.19
N LYS A 330 -5.70 -39.81 -11.40
CA LYS A 330 -6.78 -38.87 -11.72
C LYS A 330 -7.02 -37.88 -10.59
N LEU A 331 -7.10 -38.34 -9.34
CA LEU A 331 -7.32 -37.46 -8.18
C LEU A 331 -6.18 -36.44 -7.99
N ARG A 332 -4.93 -36.87 -8.16
CA ARG A 332 -3.76 -35.96 -8.12
C ARG A 332 -3.75 -34.90 -9.23
N LYS A 333 -4.28 -35.22 -10.41
CA LYS A 333 -4.44 -34.22 -11.50
C LYS A 333 -5.54 -33.23 -11.16
N ARG A 334 -6.68 -33.71 -10.69
CA ARG A 334 -7.80 -32.87 -10.24
C ARG A 334 -7.37 -31.88 -9.19
N ARG A 335 -6.45 -32.28 -8.30
CA ARG A 335 -5.80 -31.45 -7.29
C ARG A 335 -4.97 -30.27 -7.79
N LYS A 336 -4.68 -30.17 -9.09
CA LYS A 336 -3.99 -29.01 -9.66
C LYS A 336 -4.98 -28.00 -10.23
N CYS A 337 -5.90 -28.49 -11.05
CA CYS A 337 -6.97 -27.71 -11.66
C CYS A 337 -8.10 -28.67 -12.03
N THR A 338 -9.35 -28.26 -11.80
CA THR A 338 -10.53 -28.95 -12.33
C THR A 338 -11.52 -27.94 -12.88
N ILE A 339 -11.88 -28.05 -14.15
CA ILE A 339 -12.99 -27.30 -14.75
C ILE A 339 -14.17 -28.24 -14.88
N VAL A 340 -15.33 -27.83 -14.34
CA VAL A 340 -16.62 -28.49 -14.45
C VAL A 340 -17.49 -27.66 -15.40
N GLU A 341 -17.64 -28.11 -16.64
CA GLU A 341 -18.57 -27.49 -17.60
C GLU A 341 -19.94 -28.12 -17.48
N PHE A 342 -20.98 -27.30 -17.31
CA PHE A 342 -22.37 -27.72 -17.42
C PHE A 342 -22.93 -27.24 -18.76
N GLU A 343 -23.34 -28.20 -19.59
CA GLU A 343 -24.04 -27.95 -20.86
C GLU A 343 -25.49 -28.47 -20.74
N GLY A 344 -26.45 -27.55 -20.61
CA GLY A 344 -27.86 -27.87 -20.38
C GLY A 344 -28.11 -28.58 -19.05
N HIS A 345 -29.24 -29.25 -18.92
CA HIS A 345 -29.68 -29.81 -17.64
C HIS A 345 -28.95 -31.09 -17.19
N ASN A 346 -28.31 -31.81 -18.12
CA ASN A 346 -27.84 -33.19 -17.88
C ASN A 346 -26.37 -33.45 -18.20
N SER A 347 -25.70 -32.62 -19.00
CA SER A 347 -24.33 -32.93 -19.39
C SER A 347 -23.32 -32.14 -18.55
N VAL A 348 -22.37 -32.89 -17.98
CA VAL A 348 -21.28 -32.37 -17.16
C VAL A 348 -19.96 -32.89 -17.73
N LYS A 349 -19.04 -31.99 -18.05
CA LYS A 349 -17.69 -32.33 -18.53
C LYS A 349 -16.65 -31.87 -17.53
N PHE A 350 -15.61 -32.67 -17.38
CA PHE A 350 -14.51 -32.40 -16.45
C PHE A 350 -13.19 -32.26 -17.21
N TYR A 351 -12.44 -31.21 -16.92
CA TYR A 351 -11.13 -30.93 -17.51
C TYR A 351 -10.09 -30.76 -16.41
N ASN A 352 -8.88 -31.29 -16.61
CA ASN A 352 -7.82 -31.25 -15.59
C ASN A 352 -6.71 -30.20 -15.86
N ASP A 353 -6.75 -29.54 -17.03
CA ASP A 353 -5.85 -28.44 -17.43
C ASP A 353 -6.29 -27.94 -18.83
N ASP A 354 -7.04 -26.83 -18.93
CA ASP A 354 -7.35 -26.18 -20.22
C ASP A 354 -6.78 -24.76 -20.21
N SER A 355 -5.60 -24.61 -20.80
CA SER A 355 -4.80 -23.38 -20.78
C SER A 355 -5.51 -22.19 -21.42
N GLN A 356 -6.44 -22.43 -22.35
CA GLN A 356 -7.11 -21.35 -23.07
C GLN A 356 -8.20 -20.68 -22.22
N ILE A 357 -8.94 -21.47 -21.43
CA ILE A 357 -9.91 -20.94 -20.46
C ILE A 357 -9.19 -20.17 -19.34
N ILE A 358 -8.00 -20.65 -18.92
CA ILE A 358 -7.16 -20.01 -17.89
C ILE A 358 -6.52 -18.69 -18.40
N GLU A 359 -6.15 -18.60 -19.68
CA GLU A 359 -5.62 -17.35 -20.25
C GLU A 359 -6.71 -16.27 -20.40
N ASP A 360 -7.92 -16.64 -20.81
CA ASP A 360 -9.08 -15.75 -20.90
C ASP A 360 -9.55 -15.22 -19.52
N LEU A 361 -9.05 -15.82 -18.44
CA LEU A 361 -9.37 -15.50 -17.05
C LEU A 361 -8.46 -14.43 -16.41
N LYS A 362 -7.38 -14.02 -17.06
CA LYS A 362 -6.51 -12.96 -16.53
C LYS A 362 -7.25 -11.62 -16.56
N VAL A 363 -7.51 -11.07 -15.39
CA VAL A 363 -8.07 -9.73 -15.23
C VAL A 363 -7.02 -8.69 -15.63
N ASP A 364 -7.40 -7.71 -16.45
CA ASP A 364 -6.56 -6.55 -16.75
C ASP A 364 -6.26 -5.79 -15.45
N GLU A 365 -4.97 -5.69 -15.09
CA GLU A 365 -4.51 -4.98 -13.87
C GLU A 365 -4.66 -3.44 -13.97
N GLU A 366 -5.22 -2.90 -15.06
CA GLU A 366 -5.38 -1.45 -15.32
C GLU A 366 -6.75 -0.87 -14.92
N ILE A 367 -7.52 -1.56 -14.07
CA ILE A 367 -8.85 -1.08 -13.65
C ILE A 367 -8.70 -0.01 -12.56
N VAL A 368 -8.92 1.26 -12.92
CA VAL A 368 -8.85 2.43 -12.02
C VAL A 368 -10.16 2.66 -11.23
N GLU A 369 -11.30 2.16 -11.75
CA GLU A 369 -12.62 2.34 -11.16
C GLU A 369 -13.38 1.00 -11.06
N LEU A 370 -13.85 0.70 -9.85
CA LEU A 370 -14.70 -0.44 -9.53
C LEU A 370 -16.13 0.06 -9.28
N LYS A 371 -17.12 -0.75 -9.66
CA LYS A 371 -18.54 -0.48 -9.44
C LYS A 371 -19.17 -1.59 -8.64
N GLY A 372 -20.01 -1.23 -7.68
CA GLY A 372 -20.81 -2.13 -6.87
C GLY A 372 -22.16 -1.51 -6.51
N MET A 373 -22.92 -2.19 -5.66
CA MET A 373 -24.17 -1.69 -5.12
C MET A 373 -23.92 -0.94 -3.81
N THR A 374 -24.64 0.16 -3.60
CA THR A 374 -24.64 0.87 -2.33
C THR A 374 -25.39 0.09 -1.27
N ALA A 375 -24.72 -0.21 -0.16
CA ALA A 375 -25.36 -0.80 1.01
C ALA A 375 -25.72 0.26 2.07
N TYR A 376 -24.81 1.20 2.31
CA TYR A 376 -25.06 2.41 3.09
C TYR A 376 -24.39 3.60 2.42
N GLN A 377 -25.15 4.69 2.32
CA GLN A 377 -24.76 5.92 1.64
C GLN A 377 -23.65 6.67 2.39
N GLY A 378 -22.95 7.53 1.67
CA GLY A 378 -21.86 8.35 2.19
C GLY A 378 -20.54 8.16 1.46
N TYR A 379 -19.51 8.83 1.98
CA TYR A 379 -18.20 8.91 1.35
C TYR A 379 -17.11 8.53 2.35
N GLY A 380 -16.17 7.70 1.92
CA GLY A 380 -15.01 7.33 2.73
C GLY A 380 -13.73 7.32 1.90
N LYS A 381 -12.65 7.81 2.48
CA LYS A 381 -11.30 7.78 1.90
C LYS A 381 -10.32 7.25 2.92
N GLY A 382 -9.42 6.37 2.49
CA GLY A 382 -8.46 5.73 3.39
C GLY A 382 -7.60 4.68 2.69
N ILE A 383 -6.70 4.09 3.47
CA ILE A 383 -5.82 3.02 3.01
C ILE A 383 -6.56 1.69 3.02
N VAL A 384 -6.48 0.94 1.93
CA VAL A 384 -7.07 -0.38 1.80
C VAL A 384 -6.39 -1.36 2.75
N LYS A 385 -7.22 -2.11 3.46
CA LYS A 385 -6.86 -3.31 4.20
C LYS A 385 -7.81 -4.44 3.82
N ILE A 386 -7.25 -5.50 3.23
CA ILE A 386 -7.95 -6.71 2.86
C ILE A 386 -8.06 -7.59 4.10
N VAL A 387 -9.28 -7.87 4.54
CA VAL A 387 -9.55 -8.67 5.75
C VAL A 387 -10.56 -9.75 5.42
N ASN A 388 -10.12 -11.02 5.45
CA ASN A 388 -10.98 -12.18 5.23
C ASN A 388 -11.05 -13.11 6.45
N LYS A 389 -10.08 -13.04 7.36
CA LYS A 389 -10.02 -13.80 8.62
C LYS A 389 -9.53 -12.93 9.78
N GLU A 390 -9.70 -13.41 11.01
CA GLU A 390 -9.33 -12.68 12.23
C GLU A 390 -7.85 -12.28 12.27
N GLU A 391 -6.97 -13.15 11.78
CA GLU A 391 -5.52 -12.91 11.68
C GLU A 391 -5.17 -11.69 10.82
N ASP A 392 -5.97 -11.40 9.80
CA ASP A 392 -5.75 -10.28 8.86
C ASP A 392 -6.03 -8.92 9.51
N MET A 393 -6.66 -8.89 10.69
CA MET A 393 -6.94 -7.65 11.42
C MET A 393 -5.71 -7.05 12.10
N THR A 394 -4.56 -7.75 12.09
CA THR A 394 -3.31 -7.19 12.60
C THR A 394 -2.92 -5.94 11.80
N ASN A 395 -2.85 -4.79 12.48
CA ASN A 395 -2.56 -3.46 11.90
C ASN A 395 -3.72 -2.78 11.14
N PHE A 396 -4.99 -3.13 11.42
CA PHE A 396 -6.14 -2.34 10.95
C PHE A 396 -6.33 -1.09 11.83
N ASN A 397 -6.14 0.09 11.24
CA ASN A 397 -6.23 1.38 11.94
C ASN A 397 -7.58 2.05 11.74
N LYS A 398 -7.91 2.97 12.64
CA LYS A 398 -9.11 3.81 12.49
C LYS A 398 -8.95 4.69 11.24
N GLY A 399 -9.91 4.62 10.34
CA GLY A 399 -9.92 5.39 9.09
C GLY A 399 -9.45 4.62 7.85
N ASP A 400 -9.05 3.35 8.00
CA ASP A 400 -8.74 2.47 6.87
C ASP A 400 -10.02 2.09 6.09
N ILE A 401 -9.86 1.66 4.84
CA ILE A 401 -10.93 1.12 4.01
C ILE A 401 -10.87 -0.40 4.12
N LEU A 402 -11.94 -0.99 4.66
CA LEU A 402 -12.07 -2.44 4.78
C LEU A 402 -12.45 -3.02 3.43
N VAL A 403 -11.60 -3.87 2.86
CA VAL A 403 -11.89 -4.63 1.63
C VAL A 403 -12.00 -6.10 1.99
N SER A 404 -13.02 -6.80 1.51
CA SER A 404 -13.20 -8.22 1.84
C SER A 404 -13.92 -8.97 0.73
N GLU A 405 -13.76 -10.28 0.66
CA GLU A 405 -14.50 -11.11 -0.29
C GLU A 405 -15.99 -11.17 0.09
N SER A 406 -16.26 -11.39 1.38
CA SER A 406 -17.57 -11.30 2.00
C SER A 406 -17.41 -11.02 3.49
N THR A 407 -18.32 -10.25 4.09
CA THR A 407 -18.24 -10.00 5.53
C THR A 407 -18.76 -11.19 6.33
N CYS A 408 -18.02 -11.58 7.36
CA CYS A 408 -18.45 -12.54 8.39
C CYS A 408 -18.61 -11.84 9.76
N PRO A 409 -19.28 -12.46 10.75
CA PRO A 409 -19.43 -11.88 12.09
C PRO A 409 -18.10 -11.52 12.77
N GLU A 410 -17.03 -12.26 12.48
CA GLU A 410 -15.72 -12.14 13.11
C GLU A 410 -14.99 -10.82 12.75
N ILE A 411 -15.36 -10.16 11.64
CA ILE A 411 -14.74 -8.89 11.19
C ILE A 411 -15.51 -7.64 11.64
N LEU A 412 -16.56 -7.79 12.47
CA LEU A 412 -17.37 -6.67 13.00
C LEU A 412 -16.52 -5.59 13.66
N GLN A 413 -15.47 -5.99 14.38
CA GLN A 413 -14.58 -5.05 15.06
C GLN A 413 -13.81 -4.17 14.05
N ALA A 414 -13.38 -4.73 12.92
CA ALA A 414 -12.75 -3.98 11.84
C ALA A 414 -13.75 -3.07 11.11
N MET A 415 -14.97 -3.57 10.86
CA MET A 415 -16.05 -2.78 10.23
C MET A 415 -16.30 -1.49 11.01
N SER A 416 -16.38 -1.54 12.34
CA SER A 416 -16.63 -0.36 13.18
C SER A 416 -15.52 0.70 13.17
N LYS A 417 -14.29 0.34 12.76
CA LYS A 417 -13.14 1.23 12.67
C LYS A 417 -12.93 1.81 11.27
N ALA A 418 -13.57 1.23 10.26
CA ALA A 418 -13.37 1.56 8.86
C ALA A 418 -14.00 2.91 8.48
N ASN A 419 -13.38 3.63 7.55
CA ASN A 419 -13.99 4.81 6.92
C ASN A 419 -14.98 4.44 5.82
N ALA A 420 -14.77 3.29 5.16
CA ALA A 420 -15.74 2.67 4.28
C ALA A 420 -15.46 1.16 4.16
N ILE A 421 -16.47 0.43 3.68
CA ILE A 421 -16.41 -1.02 3.49
C ILE A 421 -16.65 -1.35 2.01
N VAL A 422 -15.81 -2.21 1.43
CA VAL A 422 -15.92 -2.68 0.06
C VAL A 422 -15.94 -4.20 0.04
N THR A 423 -16.91 -4.82 -0.62
CA THR A 423 -16.94 -6.29 -0.78
C THR A 423 -17.01 -6.76 -2.22
N ASN A 424 -16.36 -7.88 -2.53
CA ASN A 424 -16.52 -8.55 -3.83
C ASN A 424 -17.95 -9.06 -4.00
N SER A 425 -18.45 -9.74 -2.97
CA SER A 425 -19.74 -10.43 -3.01
C SER A 425 -20.74 -9.75 -2.10
N GLY A 426 -22.02 -9.75 -2.51
CA GLY A 426 -23.12 -9.25 -1.69
C GLY A 426 -24.15 -8.48 -2.51
N GLY A 427 -25.44 -8.77 -2.24
CA GLY A 427 -26.55 -7.90 -2.60
C GLY A 427 -27.01 -7.11 -1.38
N ILE A 428 -27.89 -6.13 -1.56
CA ILE A 428 -28.34 -5.20 -0.49
C ILE A 428 -28.97 -5.86 0.75
N THR A 429 -29.20 -7.17 0.71
CA THR A 429 -29.68 -8.02 1.81
C THR A 429 -28.58 -8.87 2.48
N CYS A 430 -27.31 -8.74 2.08
CA CYS A 430 -26.22 -9.52 2.66
C CYS A 430 -25.83 -9.03 4.06
N HIS A 431 -25.12 -9.85 4.82
CA HIS A 431 -24.63 -9.51 6.17
C HIS A 431 -23.89 -8.15 6.18
N ALA A 432 -22.99 -7.93 5.20
CA ALA A 432 -22.27 -6.67 5.03
C ALA A 432 -23.22 -5.47 4.97
N ALA A 433 -24.32 -5.61 4.23
CA ALA A 433 -25.28 -4.55 4.00
C ALA A 433 -26.18 -4.28 5.21
N ILE A 434 -26.52 -5.33 5.97
CA ILE A 434 -27.30 -5.20 7.19
C ILE A 434 -26.46 -4.47 8.25
N VAL A 435 -25.26 -4.99 8.53
CA VAL A 435 -24.35 -4.42 9.53
C VAL A 435 -23.90 -3.02 9.18
N ALA A 436 -23.53 -2.74 7.92
CA ALA A 436 -23.13 -1.40 7.48
C ALA A 436 -24.19 -0.32 7.77
N ARG A 437 -25.48 -0.67 7.67
CA ARG A 437 -26.59 0.23 7.98
C ARG A 437 -26.75 0.47 9.48
N GLU A 438 -26.46 -0.53 10.31
CA GLU A 438 -26.49 -0.43 11.77
C GLU A 438 -25.38 0.47 12.29
N ILE A 439 -24.15 0.29 11.80
CA ILE A 439 -22.97 1.07 12.21
C ILE A 439 -22.79 2.39 11.44
N LYS A 440 -23.62 2.64 10.41
CA LYS A 440 -23.66 3.85 9.59
C LYS A 440 -22.32 4.19 8.91
N ILE A 441 -21.67 3.20 8.32
CA ILE A 441 -20.40 3.37 7.61
C ILE A 441 -20.62 3.22 6.10
N PRO A 442 -20.13 4.15 5.25
CA PRO A 442 -20.25 4.07 3.80
C PRO A 442 -19.83 2.71 3.25
N THR A 443 -20.67 2.06 2.45
CA THR A 443 -20.42 0.67 2.06
C THR A 443 -20.85 0.39 0.62
N VAL A 444 -19.92 -0.16 -0.17
CA VAL A 444 -20.15 -0.65 -1.54
C VAL A 444 -19.93 -2.15 -1.59
N ILE A 445 -20.95 -2.91 -1.96
CA ILE A 445 -20.93 -4.38 -2.02
C ILE A 445 -21.05 -4.88 -3.45
N GLY A 446 -20.70 -6.14 -3.70
CA GLY A 446 -20.94 -6.75 -5.00
C GLY A 446 -20.05 -6.19 -6.11
N THR A 447 -18.85 -5.70 -5.77
CA THR A 447 -17.86 -5.19 -6.75
C THR A 447 -17.25 -6.28 -7.64
N LYS A 448 -17.49 -7.55 -7.30
CA LYS A 448 -17.03 -8.78 -7.94
C LYS A 448 -15.52 -9.03 -7.88
N ILE A 449 -14.70 -7.98 -8.00
CA ILE A 449 -13.24 -8.09 -8.19
C ILE A 449 -12.41 -7.19 -7.26
N ALA A 450 -12.99 -6.51 -6.27
CA ALA A 450 -12.26 -5.56 -5.41
C ALA A 450 -11.02 -6.16 -4.72
N THR A 451 -11.06 -7.37 -4.16
CA THR A 451 -9.87 -7.98 -3.52
C THR A 451 -8.78 -8.39 -4.51
N LYS A 452 -9.09 -8.45 -5.82
CA LYS A 452 -8.12 -8.77 -6.88
C LYS A 452 -7.49 -7.50 -7.44
N VAL A 453 -8.26 -6.42 -7.50
CA VAL A 453 -7.84 -5.12 -8.06
C VAL A 453 -7.17 -4.25 -6.99
N LEU A 454 -7.76 -4.16 -5.81
CA LEU A 454 -7.23 -3.42 -4.67
C LEU A 454 -6.23 -4.29 -3.90
N LYS A 455 -5.17 -3.67 -3.40
CA LYS A 455 -4.12 -4.30 -2.59
C LYS A 455 -3.96 -3.57 -1.27
N ASP A 456 -3.49 -4.29 -0.26
CA ASP A 456 -3.12 -3.67 1.02
C ASP A 456 -2.18 -2.48 0.81
N GLY A 457 -2.55 -1.33 1.35
CA GLY A 457 -1.78 -0.09 1.18
C GLY A 457 -2.30 0.86 0.10
N ASP A 458 -3.21 0.41 -0.79
CA ASP A 458 -3.77 1.28 -1.82
C ASP A 458 -4.61 2.40 -1.19
N LEU A 459 -4.44 3.64 -1.66
CA LEU A 459 -5.30 4.74 -1.24
C LEU A 459 -6.56 4.73 -2.11
N VAL A 460 -7.72 4.56 -1.49
CA VAL A 460 -8.98 4.42 -2.21
C VAL A 460 -9.99 5.48 -1.76
N GLU A 461 -10.75 5.96 -2.73
CA GLU A 461 -11.96 6.73 -2.54
C GLU A 461 -13.18 5.82 -2.75
N VAL A 462 -14.08 5.79 -1.78
CA VAL A 462 -15.35 5.08 -1.85
C VAL A 462 -16.47 6.12 -1.85
N ASP A 463 -17.10 6.31 -3.01
CA ASP A 463 -18.34 7.07 -3.18
C ASP A 463 -19.49 6.07 -3.13
N ALA A 464 -19.98 5.80 -1.91
CA ALA A 464 -21.08 4.88 -1.73
C ALA A 464 -22.40 5.48 -2.21
N ASP A 465 -22.55 6.80 -2.36
CA ASP A 465 -23.77 7.39 -2.95
C ASP A 465 -23.96 6.99 -4.41
N LYS A 466 -22.85 6.78 -5.13
CA LYS A 466 -22.85 6.33 -6.52
C LYS A 466 -22.50 4.85 -6.71
N GLY A 467 -22.13 4.14 -5.63
CA GLY A 467 -21.67 2.75 -5.70
C GLY A 467 -20.31 2.60 -6.41
N ILE A 468 -19.46 3.61 -6.32
CA ILE A 468 -18.18 3.69 -7.04
C ILE A 468 -17.02 3.60 -6.05
N VAL A 469 -16.01 2.81 -6.39
CA VAL A 469 -14.74 2.70 -5.66
C VAL A 469 -13.60 3.02 -6.63
N ARG A 470 -12.78 4.03 -6.31
CA ARG A 470 -11.67 4.47 -7.16
C ARG A 470 -10.36 4.28 -6.44
N ILE A 471 -9.41 3.67 -7.13
CA ILE A 471 -8.02 3.76 -6.71
C ILE A 471 -7.60 5.21 -6.96
N ILE A 472 -7.22 5.89 -5.89
CA ILE A 472 -6.55 7.18 -6.02
C ILE A 472 -5.12 6.85 -6.41
N ASN A 473 -4.90 6.64 -7.71
CA ASN A 473 -3.57 6.50 -8.28
C ASN A 473 -2.84 7.82 -8.05
N GLN A 474 -1.98 7.88 -7.02
CA GLN A 474 -0.97 8.93 -6.87
C GLN A 474 0.23 8.66 -7.79
N TRP A 475 -0.03 8.11 -8.97
CA TRP A 475 0.99 7.80 -9.96
C TRP A 475 1.23 9.05 -10.80
N GLY A 476 2.48 9.47 -10.95
CA GLY A 476 2.79 10.74 -11.62
C GLY A 476 2.77 11.97 -10.70
N MET A 477 2.75 11.76 -9.39
CA MET A 477 2.97 12.83 -8.42
C MET A 477 4.45 13.20 -8.31
N LEU A 478 4.71 14.49 -8.12
CA LEU A 478 6.05 14.99 -7.87
C LEU A 478 6.58 14.49 -6.52
N LEU A 479 7.66 13.72 -6.56
CA LEU A 479 8.36 13.19 -5.39
C LEU A 479 9.51 14.09 -4.96
N HIS A 480 10.28 14.57 -5.92
CA HIS A 480 11.49 15.33 -5.66
C HIS A 480 11.81 16.29 -6.79
N LYS A 481 12.53 17.36 -6.47
CA LYS A 481 13.08 18.30 -7.43
C LYS A 481 14.52 18.59 -7.07
N GLU A 482 15.37 18.60 -8.08
CA GLU A 482 16.78 18.94 -7.92
C GLU A 482 17.23 19.81 -9.09
N ASN A 483 18.17 20.72 -8.84
CA ASN A 483 18.68 21.64 -9.85
C ASN A 483 20.15 21.34 -10.13
N SER A 484 20.62 21.76 -11.30
CA SER A 484 22.02 21.64 -11.75
C SER A 484 22.52 20.20 -11.94
N VAL A 485 21.62 19.25 -12.19
CA VAL A 485 21.95 17.85 -12.48
C VAL A 485 22.00 17.57 -13.98
N THR A 486 22.70 16.51 -14.38
CA THR A 486 22.73 16.04 -15.78
C THR A 486 22.39 14.55 -15.86
N PRO A 487 21.88 14.05 -17.01
CA PRO A 487 21.58 12.62 -17.19
C PRO A 487 22.73 11.70 -16.78
N LEU A 488 23.97 12.06 -17.14
CA LEU A 488 25.16 11.30 -16.78
C LEU A 488 25.34 11.18 -15.26
N THR A 489 25.34 12.32 -14.54
CA THR A 489 25.53 12.35 -13.07
C THR A 489 24.36 11.70 -12.32
N LEU A 490 23.15 11.85 -12.85
CA LEU A 490 21.92 11.28 -12.30
C LEU A 490 21.88 9.75 -12.49
N GLY A 491 22.52 9.25 -13.54
CA GLY A 491 22.68 7.82 -13.81
C GLY A 491 23.27 7.05 -12.62
N LEU A 492 24.24 7.61 -11.88
CA LEU A 492 24.80 6.97 -10.69
C LEU A 492 23.74 6.74 -9.60
N ILE A 493 22.98 7.79 -9.29
CA ILE A 493 21.95 7.78 -8.25
C ILE A 493 20.83 6.82 -8.61
N HIS A 494 20.28 6.95 -9.83
CA HIS A 494 19.12 6.17 -10.24
C HIS A 494 19.46 4.71 -10.50
N ARG A 495 20.66 4.40 -11.01
CA ARG A 495 21.06 3.00 -11.18
C ARG A 495 21.28 2.30 -9.85
N GLY A 496 21.77 3.02 -8.84
CA GLY A 496 21.89 2.50 -7.48
C GLY A 496 20.54 2.13 -6.93
N PHE A 497 19.60 3.06 -7.02
CA PHE A 497 18.29 2.91 -6.42
C PHE A 497 17.35 1.93 -7.17
N HIS A 498 17.34 1.94 -8.51
CA HIS A 498 16.37 1.17 -9.31
C HIS A 498 16.88 -0.20 -9.76
N PHE A 499 18.20 -0.38 -9.95
CA PHE A 499 18.76 -1.62 -10.49
C PHE A 499 19.63 -2.40 -9.50
N SER A 500 19.75 -1.95 -8.26
CA SER A 500 20.46 -2.76 -7.27
C SER A 500 19.58 -3.91 -6.81
N LYS A 501 20.14 -5.12 -6.82
CA LYS A 501 19.52 -6.32 -6.22
C LYS A 501 20.09 -6.60 -4.82
N ASN A 502 20.99 -5.74 -4.35
CA ASN A 502 21.93 -6.05 -3.27
C ASN A 502 21.34 -5.81 -1.87
N HIS A 503 20.20 -5.14 -1.72
CA HIS A 503 19.62 -4.85 -0.40
C HIS A 503 18.19 -5.37 -0.21
N GLU A 504 17.99 -6.23 0.80
CA GLU A 504 16.68 -6.82 1.14
C GLU A 504 15.71 -5.83 1.79
N LEU A 505 16.22 -4.81 2.50
CA LEU A 505 15.41 -3.82 3.22
C LEU A 505 14.40 -3.06 2.35
N LEU A 506 14.71 -2.82 1.07
CA LEU A 506 13.85 -2.09 0.14
C LEU A 506 13.08 -3.01 -0.83
N LYS A 507 13.27 -4.34 -0.73
CA LYS A 507 12.63 -5.35 -1.60
C LYS A 507 11.09 -5.31 -1.63
N PRO A 508 10.39 -5.17 -0.49
CA PRO A 508 8.93 -5.22 -0.48
C PRO A 508 8.24 -4.08 -1.23
N LEU A 509 8.96 -3.01 -1.60
CA LEU A 509 8.41 -1.78 -2.15
C LEU A 509 9.12 -1.29 -3.43
N TYR A 510 9.85 -2.17 -4.14
CA TYR A 510 10.52 -1.78 -5.39
C TYR A 510 9.56 -1.07 -6.36
N PHE A 511 10.09 -0.03 -7.01
CA PHE A 511 9.36 0.76 -7.99
C PHE A 511 9.08 -0.08 -9.21
N LYS A 512 7.80 -0.39 -9.45
CA LYS A 512 7.36 -0.94 -10.73
C LYS A 512 7.66 0.03 -11.88
N LYS A 513 7.56 1.36 -11.63
CA LYS A 513 7.81 2.42 -12.60
C LYS A 513 7.94 3.81 -11.94
N SER A 514 8.98 4.58 -12.28
CA SER A 514 9.13 6.01 -11.97
C SER A 514 9.65 6.75 -13.21
N PHE A 515 9.51 8.07 -13.27
CA PHE A 515 10.07 8.83 -14.38
C PHE A 515 10.58 10.20 -13.93
N ILE A 516 11.55 10.73 -14.66
CA ILE A 516 12.20 12.00 -14.37
C ILE A 516 12.07 12.89 -15.56
N VAL A 517 11.56 14.09 -15.35
CA VAL A 517 11.52 15.13 -16.35
C VAL A 517 12.73 16.02 -16.14
N TYR A 518 13.57 16.12 -17.16
CA TYR A 518 14.64 17.09 -17.20
C TYR A 518 14.20 18.30 -18.03
N LYS A 519 14.30 19.50 -17.44
CA LYS A 519 13.97 20.77 -18.09
C LYS A 519 14.81 21.90 -17.52
N ASN A 520 15.52 22.64 -18.38
CA ASN A 520 16.27 23.85 -18.00
C ASN A 520 17.25 23.63 -16.82
N ASN A 521 18.07 22.58 -16.86
CA ASN A 521 18.96 22.16 -15.76
C ASN A 521 18.27 21.71 -14.47
N ASN A 522 16.95 21.55 -14.47
CA ASN A 522 16.23 21.05 -13.31
C ASN A 522 15.67 19.66 -13.63
N ILE A 523 15.60 18.82 -12.61
CA ILE A 523 14.85 17.58 -12.65
C ILE A 523 13.63 17.66 -11.77
N GLU A 524 12.57 17.04 -12.25
CA GLU A 524 11.37 16.74 -11.50
C GLU A 524 11.22 15.22 -11.54
N TRP A 525 11.31 14.58 -10.37
CA TRP A 525 11.14 13.14 -10.24
C TRP A 525 9.71 12.82 -9.85
N PHE A 526 9.07 11.95 -10.62
CA PHE A 526 7.70 11.51 -10.46
C PHE A 526 7.62 10.00 -10.23
N GLY A 527 6.65 9.58 -9.42
CA GLY A 527 6.41 8.18 -9.13
C GLY A 527 5.26 7.98 -8.17
N ASP A 528 5.13 6.77 -7.64
CA ASP A 528 4.08 6.40 -6.68
C ASP A 528 4.39 6.92 -5.27
N ARG A 529 3.74 8.02 -4.89
CA ARG A 529 3.97 8.70 -3.60
C ARG A 529 3.57 7.82 -2.41
N THR A 530 2.51 7.01 -2.52
CA THR A 530 2.04 6.13 -1.43
C THR A 530 3.09 5.06 -1.11
N ARG A 531 3.71 4.47 -2.14
CA ARG A 531 4.82 3.52 -1.94
C ARG A 531 6.03 4.17 -1.29
N PHE A 532 6.40 5.37 -1.73
CA PHE A 532 7.50 6.12 -1.13
C PHE A 532 7.27 6.39 0.36
N ASP A 533 6.04 6.77 0.73
CA ASP A 533 5.67 7.00 2.12
C ASP A 533 5.78 5.71 2.95
N GLY A 534 5.35 4.58 2.40
CA GLY A 534 5.48 3.27 3.04
C GLY A 534 6.94 2.87 3.31
N MET A 535 7.89 3.25 2.45
CA MET A 535 9.31 2.98 2.66
C MET A 535 9.86 3.72 3.89
N GLY A 536 9.45 4.97 4.10
CA GLY A 536 9.83 5.74 5.28
C GLY A 536 9.35 5.07 6.57
N ASP A 537 8.11 4.57 6.57
CA ASP A 537 7.53 3.87 7.73
C ASP A 537 8.26 2.55 8.04
N ILE A 538 8.70 1.80 7.02
CA ILE A 538 9.52 0.58 7.20
C ILE A 538 10.88 0.91 7.83
N VAL A 539 11.57 1.95 7.34
CA VAL A 539 12.87 2.35 7.89
C VAL A 539 12.75 2.78 9.35
N ILE A 540 11.72 3.56 9.68
CA ILE A 540 11.45 3.98 11.07
C ILE A 540 11.18 2.75 11.95
N LYS A 541 10.31 1.83 11.50
CA LYS A 541 10.02 0.58 12.23
C LYS A 541 11.29 -0.25 12.46
N LYS A 542 12.19 -0.32 11.49
CA LYS A 542 13.48 -1.02 11.66
C LYS A 542 14.40 -0.38 12.68
N VAL A 543 14.43 0.95 12.75
CA VAL A 543 15.15 1.67 13.82
C VAL A 543 14.53 1.41 15.19
N GLU A 544 13.20 1.30 15.26
CA GLU A 544 12.49 0.96 16.50
C GLU A 544 12.76 -0.50 16.94
N GLU A 545 12.87 -1.44 16.00
CA GLU A 545 13.09 -2.88 16.25
C GLU A 545 14.56 -3.26 16.55
N ASP A 546 15.53 -2.70 15.82
CA ASP A 546 16.95 -3.09 15.87
C ASP A 546 17.85 -1.93 16.31
N LYS A 547 18.47 -2.10 17.48
CA LYS A 547 19.36 -1.11 18.10
C LYS A 547 20.65 -0.80 17.34
N GLU A 548 21.15 -1.74 16.53
CA GLU A 548 22.38 -1.51 15.75
C GLU A 548 22.07 -1.11 14.30
N PHE A 549 20.80 -1.04 13.89
CA PHE A 549 20.40 -0.81 12.50
C PHE A 549 21.05 0.43 11.87
N SER A 550 20.89 1.61 12.49
CA SER A 550 21.39 2.87 11.94
C SER A 550 22.92 2.90 11.88
N LYS A 551 23.58 2.28 12.87
CA LYS A 551 25.05 2.19 12.95
C LYS A 551 25.61 1.22 11.92
N ASN A 552 24.97 0.07 11.73
CA ASN A 552 25.34 -0.90 10.70
C ASN A 552 25.18 -0.29 9.31
N LEU A 553 24.08 0.42 9.07
CA LEU A 553 23.84 1.14 7.81
C LEU A 553 24.90 2.22 7.57
N LEU A 554 25.25 2.99 8.60
CA LEU A 554 26.31 3.98 8.53
C LEU A 554 27.66 3.34 8.17
N ASN A 555 28.08 2.30 8.88
CA ASN A 555 29.36 1.63 8.65
C ASN A 555 29.47 1.05 7.23
N GLN A 556 28.40 0.42 6.75
CA GLN A 556 28.37 -0.12 5.40
C GLN A 556 28.46 0.98 4.34
N THR A 557 27.78 2.12 4.56
CA THR A 557 27.87 3.26 3.65
C THR A 557 29.27 3.88 3.66
N LEU A 558 29.88 4.06 4.83
CA LEU A 558 31.25 4.58 4.95
C LEU A 558 32.27 3.68 4.24
N LYS A 559 32.13 2.36 4.35
CA LYS A 559 32.96 1.42 3.59
C LYS A 559 32.85 1.65 2.08
N LYS A 560 31.63 1.86 1.57
CA LYS A 560 31.41 2.16 0.15
C LYS A 560 31.95 3.53 -0.26
N CYS A 561 31.87 4.52 0.63
CA CYS A 561 32.52 5.82 0.46
C CYS A 561 34.04 5.65 0.31
N ASP A 562 34.69 4.88 1.18
CA ASP A 562 36.14 4.65 1.14
C ASP A 562 36.58 3.93 -0.14
N GLU A 563 35.84 2.88 -0.55
CA GLU A 563 36.09 2.16 -1.80
C GLU A 563 36.07 3.11 -3.00
N LEU A 564 35.03 3.94 -3.11
CA LEU A 564 34.88 4.88 -4.23
C LEU A 564 35.89 6.03 -4.16
N TYR A 565 36.22 6.51 -2.95
CA TYR A 565 37.22 7.54 -2.75
C TYR A 565 38.61 7.11 -3.24
N GLU A 566 39.08 5.91 -2.89
CA GLU A 566 40.39 5.44 -3.32
C GLU A 566 40.45 5.17 -4.83
N ILE A 567 39.37 4.71 -5.46
CA ILE A 567 39.27 4.56 -6.93
C ILE A 567 39.42 5.91 -7.62
N ASN A 568 38.67 6.92 -7.19
CA ASN A 568 38.75 8.27 -7.77
C ASN A 568 40.17 8.85 -7.63
N LYS A 569 40.79 8.67 -6.46
CA LYS A 569 42.16 9.10 -6.18
C LYS A 569 43.21 8.37 -7.01
N ASP A 570 43.04 7.07 -7.26
CA ASP A 570 43.89 6.31 -8.18
C ASP A 570 43.81 6.88 -9.60
N ILE A 571 42.60 7.13 -10.09
CA ILE A 571 42.37 7.70 -11.43
C ILE A 571 43.01 9.08 -11.57
N LEU A 572 42.86 9.95 -10.57
CA LEU A 572 43.43 11.31 -10.59
C LEU A 572 44.97 11.33 -10.57
N LYS A 573 45.63 10.27 -10.10
CA LYS A 573 47.10 10.14 -10.13
C LYS A 573 47.63 9.69 -11.49
N GLN A 574 46.78 9.13 -12.34
CA GLN A 574 47.20 8.58 -13.64
C GLN A 574 47.27 9.66 -14.71
N ASP A 575 48.19 9.47 -15.65
CA ASP A 575 48.27 10.28 -16.87
C ASP A 575 47.25 9.78 -17.89
N LEU A 576 46.04 10.35 -17.83
CA LEU A 576 44.90 9.91 -18.65
C LEU A 576 45.18 9.96 -20.16
N VAL A 577 46.09 10.84 -20.61
CA VAL A 577 46.47 10.98 -22.01
C VAL A 577 47.13 9.68 -22.53
N LYS A 578 47.84 8.96 -21.67
CA LYS A 578 48.54 7.71 -22.03
C LYS A 578 47.65 6.46 -22.02
N LEU A 579 46.41 6.57 -21.54
CA LEU A 579 45.49 5.44 -21.48
C LEU A 579 44.86 5.17 -22.84
N SER A 580 44.65 3.89 -23.19
CA SER A 580 43.85 3.49 -24.36
C SER A 580 42.36 3.72 -24.11
N ASN A 581 41.55 3.73 -25.17
CA ASN A 581 40.08 3.84 -25.04
C ASN A 581 39.49 2.72 -24.17
N GLU A 582 39.97 1.48 -24.33
CA GLU A 582 39.57 0.34 -23.49
C GLU A 582 39.85 0.60 -22.00
N LYS A 583 41.01 1.16 -21.66
CA LYS A 583 41.35 1.50 -20.27
C LYS A 583 40.48 2.64 -19.72
N LEU A 584 40.13 3.62 -20.55
CA LEU A 584 39.19 4.68 -20.16
C LEU A 584 37.78 4.13 -19.90
N VAL A 585 37.30 3.21 -20.75
CA VAL A 585 36.03 2.50 -20.55
C VAL A 585 36.04 1.72 -19.24
N LEU A 586 37.11 0.97 -18.95
CA LEU A 586 37.24 0.22 -17.70
C LEU A 586 37.15 1.14 -16.48
N LYS A 587 37.84 2.29 -16.51
CA LYS A 587 37.78 3.28 -15.40
C LYS A 587 36.41 3.94 -15.27
N LEU A 588 35.75 4.24 -16.39
CA LEU A 588 34.40 4.78 -16.39
C LEU A 588 33.40 3.79 -15.78
N ASN A 589 33.44 2.52 -16.20
CA ASN A 589 32.58 1.47 -15.66
C ASN A 589 32.87 1.20 -14.18
N GLU A 590 34.14 1.18 -13.77
CA GLU A 590 34.54 1.01 -12.36
C GLU A 590 33.94 2.11 -11.46
N ILE A 591 33.97 3.37 -11.90
CA ILE A 591 33.30 4.49 -11.20
C ILE A 591 31.79 4.25 -11.14
N TYR A 592 31.16 3.85 -12.25
CA TYR A 592 29.70 3.67 -12.30
C TYR A 592 29.21 2.50 -11.44
N ASP A 593 29.91 1.38 -11.44
CA ASP A 593 29.56 0.21 -10.65
C ASP A 593 29.68 0.50 -9.14
N LYS A 594 30.76 1.17 -8.74
CA LYS A 594 30.98 1.52 -7.32
C LYS A 594 30.11 2.69 -6.85
N GLY A 595 29.87 3.67 -7.72
CA GLY A 595 28.94 4.76 -7.46
C GLY A 595 27.50 4.27 -7.30
N LYS A 596 27.09 3.29 -8.11
CA LYS A 596 25.81 2.60 -7.98
C LYS A 596 25.66 1.93 -6.61
N ASP A 597 26.65 1.16 -6.18
CA ASP A 597 26.65 0.49 -4.86
C ASP A 597 26.50 1.48 -3.70
N LEU A 598 27.21 2.60 -3.75
CA LEU A 598 27.12 3.66 -2.73
C LEU A 598 25.72 4.29 -2.73
N CYS A 599 25.15 4.56 -3.91
CA CYS A 599 23.83 5.17 -4.02
C CYS A 599 22.72 4.23 -3.56
N ASP A 600 22.82 2.92 -3.77
CA ASP A 600 21.86 1.93 -3.28
C ASP A 600 21.71 2.02 -1.75
N ILE A 601 22.80 1.77 -1.02
CA ILE A 601 22.76 1.74 0.44
C ILE A 601 22.53 3.11 1.06
N GLY A 602 23.16 4.14 0.49
CA GLY A 602 23.11 5.49 0.99
C GLY A 602 21.79 6.23 0.73
N PHE A 603 20.86 5.61 0.00
CA PHE A 603 19.50 6.12 -0.20
C PHE A 603 18.52 5.67 0.89
N VAL A 604 18.82 4.60 1.64
CA VAL A 604 17.98 4.14 2.77
C VAL A 604 17.73 5.25 3.81
N PRO A 605 18.72 6.08 4.20
CA PRO A 605 18.46 7.24 5.07
C PRO A 605 17.60 8.32 4.41
N VAL A 606 17.63 8.44 3.08
CA VAL A 606 16.90 9.48 2.33
C VAL A 606 15.40 9.23 2.38
N VAL A 607 14.95 7.99 2.23
CA VAL A 607 13.52 7.65 2.23
C VAL A 607 12.80 7.93 3.54
N SER A 608 13.54 8.07 4.66
CA SER A 608 12.95 8.43 5.95
C SER A 608 12.30 9.83 6.02
N ASP A 609 12.68 10.75 5.12
CA ASP A 609 12.21 12.15 5.13
C ASP A 609 11.81 12.70 3.73
N LEU A 610 11.98 11.95 2.63
CA LEU A 610 11.93 12.48 1.25
C LEU A 610 10.61 13.18 0.84
N THR A 611 9.46 12.73 1.35
CA THR A 611 8.11 13.18 0.90
C THR A 611 7.32 13.95 1.97
N HIS A 612 7.25 13.40 3.20
CA HIS A 612 6.42 13.91 4.28
C HIS A 612 7.17 14.20 5.59
N ASN A 613 8.50 14.17 5.56
CA ASN A 613 9.33 14.37 6.76
C ASN A 613 8.91 13.39 7.89
N LYS A 614 8.72 12.10 7.58
CA LYS A 614 8.12 11.11 8.50
C LYS A 614 8.94 10.98 9.79
N LEU A 615 10.26 10.78 9.66
CA LEU A 615 11.15 10.71 10.81
C LEU A 615 11.14 12.04 11.58
N THR A 616 11.22 13.16 10.88
CA THR A 616 11.12 14.50 11.49
C THR A 616 9.84 14.67 12.32
N ASN A 617 8.68 14.29 11.79
CA ASN A 617 7.39 14.46 12.47
C ASN A 617 7.29 13.54 13.68
N LYS A 618 7.80 12.32 13.59
CA LYS A 618 7.89 11.39 14.73
C LYS A 618 8.74 11.98 15.86
N LEU A 619 9.92 12.54 15.55
CA LEU A 619 10.78 13.19 16.54
C LEU A 619 10.13 14.44 17.17
N LYS A 620 9.42 15.24 16.35
CA LYS A 620 8.64 16.39 16.85
C LYS A 620 7.52 15.95 17.79
N SER A 621 6.80 14.87 17.46
CA SER A 621 5.75 14.30 18.32
C SER A 621 6.30 13.94 19.70
N ILE A 622 7.44 13.24 19.74
CA ILE A 622 8.11 12.87 20.99
C ILE A 622 8.44 14.11 21.83
N LEU A 623 8.98 15.17 21.22
CA LEU A 623 9.31 16.39 21.98
C LEU A 623 8.07 17.16 22.45
N ASN A 624 7.02 17.23 21.63
CA ASN A 624 5.77 17.90 21.99
C ASN A 624 5.05 17.21 23.15
N GLU A 625 5.22 15.90 23.33
CA GLU A 625 4.69 15.17 24.49
C GLU A 625 5.45 15.46 25.79
N LYS A 626 6.69 15.98 25.70
CA LYS A 626 7.58 16.21 26.86
C LYS A 626 7.75 17.69 27.21
N LEU A 627 7.47 18.60 26.28
CA LEU A 627 7.75 20.02 26.41
C LEU A 627 6.53 20.87 26.03
N ASP A 628 6.19 21.83 26.90
CA ASP A 628 5.19 22.88 26.63
C ASP A 628 5.80 24.13 25.93
N VAL A 629 7.10 24.08 25.63
CA VAL A 629 7.90 25.19 25.08
C VAL A 629 8.35 24.88 23.65
N ASN A 630 8.96 25.86 22.99
CA ASN A 630 9.46 25.69 21.61
C ASN A 630 10.47 24.53 21.50
N ILE A 631 10.05 23.43 20.88
CA ILE A 631 10.82 22.20 20.74
C ILE A 631 12.00 22.29 19.76
N ASN A 632 12.06 23.33 18.92
CA ASN A 632 13.01 23.39 17.81
C ASN A 632 14.46 23.45 18.29
N ASN A 633 14.75 24.07 19.44
CA ASN A 633 16.10 24.12 20.03
C ASN A 633 16.58 22.73 20.43
N TYR A 634 15.71 21.97 21.11
CA TYR A 634 15.99 20.60 21.52
C TYR A 634 16.15 19.71 20.29
N LEU A 635 15.21 19.79 19.34
CA LEU A 635 15.25 19.01 18.10
C LEU A 635 16.54 19.23 17.34
N THR A 636 16.89 20.49 17.04
CA THR A 636 18.09 20.86 16.28
C THR A 636 19.34 20.33 16.97
N THR A 637 19.44 20.47 18.29
CA THR A 637 20.60 20.01 19.05
C THR A 637 20.70 18.48 19.06
N LEU A 638 19.60 17.77 19.31
CA LEU A 638 19.58 16.31 19.43
C LEU A 638 19.84 15.59 18.10
N ILE A 639 19.51 16.19 16.95
CA ILE A 639 19.71 15.58 15.62
C ILE A 639 21.03 15.99 14.94
N THR A 640 21.78 16.93 15.51
CA THR A 640 23.03 17.40 14.89
C THR A 640 24.14 16.35 15.08
N PRO A 641 24.82 15.90 14.01
CA PRO A 641 25.95 14.97 14.13
C PRO A 641 27.15 15.56 14.87
N THR A 642 27.80 14.76 15.70
CA THR A 642 29.00 15.15 16.45
C THR A 642 30.29 14.84 15.68
N GLU A 643 30.20 13.99 14.67
CA GLU A 643 31.28 13.66 13.74
C GLU A 643 31.65 14.86 12.84
N ARG A 644 32.91 14.89 12.37
CA ARG A 644 33.41 15.91 11.45
C ARG A 644 33.29 15.44 10.00
N ASN A 645 32.78 16.30 9.14
CA ASN A 645 32.68 16.05 7.70
C ASN A 645 33.87 16.66 6.91
N PHE A 646 33.88 16.55 5.58
CA PHE A 646 34.98 17.10 4.76
C PHE A 646 35.05 18.63 4.83
N SER A 647 33.91 19.32 4.84
CA SER A 647 33.81 20.78 4.96
C SER A 647 34.32 21.28 6.32
N ASP A 648 34.04 20.57 7.42
CA ASP A 648 34.58 20.85 8.75
C ASP A 648 36.12 20.76 8.73
N ASN A 649 36.67 19.74 8.07
CA ASN A 649 38.11 19.51 7.96
C ASN A 649 38.81 20.56 7.07
N GLU A 650 38.15 21.01 6.00
CA GLU A 650 38.60 22.11 5.15
C GLU A 650 38.70 23.41 5.96
N LYS A 651 37.60 23.80 6.62
CA LYS A 651 37.53 24.99 7.48
C LYS A 651 38.61 24.96 8.56
N GLU A 652 38.78 23.84 9.25
CA GLU A 652 39.81 23.69 10.28
C GLU A 652 41.23 23.92 9.73
N LYS A 653 41.54 23.36 8.55
CA LYS A 653 42.85 23.55 7.91
C LYS A 653 43.07 25.00 7.48
N MET A 654 42.05 25.67 6.94
CA MET A 654 42.12 27.10 6.63
C MET A 654 42.39 27.94 7.88
N LEU A 655 41.68 27.67 8.99
CA LEU A 655 41.89 28.39 10.25
C LEU A 655 43.28 28.16 10.85
N LYS A 656 43.86 26.96 10.70
CA LYS A 656 45.25 26.70 11.09
C LYS A 656 46.24 27.55 10.30
N VAL A 657 46.02 27.72 9.00
CA VAL A 657 46.82 28.62 8.15
C VAL A 657 46.66 30.08 8.61
N VAL A 658 45.43 30.53 8.85
CA VAL A 658 45.15 31.89 9.35
C VAL A 658 45.85 32.15 10.70
N LYS A 659 45.78 31.19 11.63
CA LYS A 659 46.47 31.28 12.93
C LYS A 659 47.98 31.39 12.76
N GLN A 660 48.56 30.67 11.80
CA GLN A 660 49.98 30.75 11.47
C GLN A 660 50.34 32.11 10.86
N ILE A 661 49.54 32.64 9.93
CA ILE A 661 49.73 33.97 9.32
C ILE A 661 49.72 35.07 10.39
N LYS A 662 48.76 35.03 11.33
CA LYS A 662 48.70 35.98 12.45
C LYS A 662 49.92 35.90 13.37
N LYS A 663 50.40 34.68 13.65
CA LYS A 663 51.60 34.47 14.46
C LYS A 663 52.86 35.03 13.80
N ASP A 664 52.96 34.90 12.48
CA ASP A 664 54.12 35.37 11.71
C ASP A 664 54.05 36.88 11.39
N ASN A 665 52.89 37.51 11.60
CA ASN A 665 52.60 38.94 11.36
C ASN A 665 52.91 39.40 9.92
N LYS A 666 52.78 38.50 8.94
CA LYS A 666 53.01 38.75 7.52
C LYS A 666 51.68 38.80 6.76
N LEU A 667 51.14 40.01 6.60
CA LEU A 667 49.86 40.23 5.93
C LEU A 667 50.01 40.56 4.43
N ASP A 668 51.23 40.86 3.97
CA ASP A 668 51.52 41.16 2.57
C ASP A 668 51.86 39.88 1.78
N ASN A 669 51.27 39.72 0.58
CA ASN A 669 51.54 38.61 -0.36
C ASN A 669 51.27 37.17 0.18
N ILE A 670 50.13 36.96 0.85
CA ILE A 670 49.71 35.67 1.43
C ILE A 670 49.84 34.49 0.43
N GLY A 671 49.37 34.70 -0.81
CA GLY A 671 49.42 33.67 -1.86
C GLY A 671 50.84 33.22 -2.25
N LYS A 672 51.89 33.98 -1.94
CA LYS A 672 53.28 33.60 -2.21
C LYS A 672 53.94 32.96 -1.01
N ASP A 673 53.76 33.54 0.17
CA ASP A 673 54.43 33.12 1.40
C ASP A 673 53.86 31.82 1.99
N TYR A 674 52.57 31.56 1.76
CA TYR A 674 51.87 30.37 2.27
C TYR A 674 51.42 29.41 1.16
N LYS A 675 51.98 29.57 -0.05
CA LYS A 675 51.62 28.81 -1.25
C LYS A 675 51.52 27.29 -1.01
N ASN A 676 52.55 26.68 -0.45
CA ASN A 676 52.59 25.22 -0.20
C ASN A 676 51.49 24.73 0.75
N PHE A 677 51.05 25.57 1.70
CA PHE A 677 49.97 25.20 2.62
C PHE A 677 48.61 25.30 1.93
N ILE A 678 48.39 26.36 1.15
CA ILE A 678 47.15 26.59 0.41
C ILE A 678 47.01 25.55 -0.72
N GLU A 679 48.07 25.23 -1.45
CA GLU A 679 48.07 24.17 -2.48
C GLU A 679 47.66 22.81 -1.91
N LYS A 680 48.14 22.44 -0.72
CA LYS A 680 47.70 21.21 -0.04
C LYS A 680 46.22 21.21 0.33
N ILE A 681 45.65 22.37 0.66
CA ILE A 681 44.22 22.51 0.94
C ILE A 681 43.44 22.32 -0.37
N VAL A 682 43.84 23.02 -1.44
CA VAL A 682 43.24 22.91 -2.78
C VAL A 682 43.27 21.46 -3.28
N GLU A 683 44.40 20.77 -3.16
CA GLU A 683 44.53 19.36 -3.57
C GLU A 683 43.60 18.43 -2.79
N SER A 684 43.40 18.70 -1.49
CA SER A 684 42.62 17.84 -0.60
C SER A 684 41.12 18.14 -0.64
N TYR A 685 40.72 19.38 -0.88
CA TYR A 685 39.33 19.86 -0.67
C TYR A 685 38.79 20.77 -1.79
N GLY A 686 39.61 21.20 -2.76
CA GLY A 686 39.18 22.10 -3.82
C GLY A 686 38.00 21.56 -4.64
N TRP A 687 37.82 20.24 -4.64
CA TRP A 687 36.70 19.56 -5.28
C TRP A 687 35.36 19.69 -4.54
N LEU A 688 35.31 20.07 -3.26
CA LEU A 688 34.05 20.12 -2.48
C LEU A 688 32.97 21.02 -3.10
N ASN A 689 33.39 22.07 -3.80
CA ASN A 689 32.50 23.04 -4.45
C ASN A 689 32.26 22.73 -5.93
N PHE A 690 32.59 21.53 -6.40
CA PHE A 690 32.42 21.15 -7.79
C PHE A 690 30.96 20.85 -8.16
N GLY A 691 30.14 20.40 -7.21
CA GLY A 691 28.79 19.92 -7.47
C GLY A 691 28.74 18.88 -8.59
N HIS A 692 27.87 19.08 -9.57
CA HIS A 692 27.68 18.14 -10.68
C HIS A 692 28.55 18.43 -11.92
N TYR A 693 28.84 19.70 -12.23
CA TYR A 693 29.57 20.08 -13.45
C TYR A 693 30.59 21.22 -13.27
N GLY A 694 30.85 21.65 -12.03
CA GLY A 694 31.85 22.65 -11.67
C GLY A 694 31.46 24.10 -11.94
N PRO A 695 32.40 25.06 -11.76
CA PRO A 695 33.83 24.84 -11.50
C PRO A 695 34.16 24.49 -10.02
N SER A 696 35.35 23.93 -9.80
CA SER A 696 35.92 23.73 -8.45
C SER A 696 36.61 25.01 -7.94
N LYS A 697 36.79 25.15 -6.61
CA LYS A 697 37.55 26.27 -6.03
C LYS A 697 38.99 26.27 -6.55
N SER A 698 39.46 27.44 -6.97
CA SER A 698 40.82 27.73 -7.41
C SER A 698 41.72 28.11 -6.23
N PHE A 699 43.04 28.13 -6.46
CA PHE A 699 43.99 28.59 -5.45
C PHE A 699 43.69 30.03 -5.02
N GLU A 700 43.33 30.89 -5.97
CA GLU A 700 42.98 32.29 -5.76
C GLU A 700 41.73 32.43 -4.88
N ASP A 701 40.71 31.59 -5.08
CA ASP A 701 39.49 31.61 -4.25
C ASP A 701 39.82 31.34 -2.76
N TYR A 702 40.74 30.41 -2.48
CA TYR A 702 41.18 30.14 -1.11
C TYR A 702 42.00 31.30 -0.52
N VAL A 703 42.80 31.99 -1.32
CA VAL A 703 43.54 33.17 -0.87
C VAL A 703 42.56 34.27 -0.47
N GLU A 704 41.56 34.55 -1.30
CA GLU A 704 40.52 35.56 -1.01
C GLU A 704 39.73 35.22 0.26
N GLU A 705 39.38 33.94 0.45
CA GLU A 705 38.65 33.47 1.64
C GLU A 705 39.50 33.63 2.92
N ILE A 706 40.78 33.26 2.87
CA ILE A 706 41.73 33.43 3.97
C ILE A 706 41.92 34.92 4.31
N GLU A 707 42.03 35.80 3.31
CA GLU A 707 42.11 37.25 3.48
C GLU A 707 40.86 37.82 4.14
N LYS A 708 39.67 37.38 3.70
CA LYS A 708 38.39 37.77 4.31
C LYS A 708 38.34 37.37 5.79
N ILE A 709 38.75 36.15 6.11
CA ILE A 709 38.80 35.65 7.50
C ILE A 709 39.78 36.49 8.34
N LEU A 710 40.98 36.79 7.83
CA LEU A 710 41.99 37.61 8.53
C LEU A 710 41.50 39.01 8.90
N ASN A 711 40.60 39.58 8.11
CA ASN A 711 40.02 40.91 8.33
C ASN A 711 38.90 40.94 9.39
N ASP A 712 38.46 39.79 9.92
CA ASP A 712 37.48 39.72 11.01
C ASP A 712 38.14 40.06 12.38
N LYS A 713 37.52 40.99 13.11
CA LYS A 713 38.00 41.48 14.43
C LYS A 713 37.83 40.44 15.54
N ASN A 714 36.94 39.43 15.39
CA ASN A 714 36.60 38.45 16.43
C ASN A 714 37.21 37.06 16.23
N ILE A 715 38.20 36.96 15.35
CA ILE A 715 38.70 35.66 14.87
C ILE A 715 39.37 34.77 15.92
N GLU A 716 40.06 35.31 16.93
CA GLU A 716 40.70 34.46 17.96
C GLU A 716 39.66 33.71 18.81
N THR A 717 38.52 34.34 19.06
CA THR A 717 37.39 33.74 19.75
C THR A 717 36.72 32.69 18.85
N GLN A 718 36.44 33.03 17.59
CA GLN A 718 35.85 32.11 16.61
C GLN A 718 36.68 30.83 16.38
N ILE A 719 38.01 30.95 16.30
CA ILE A 719 38.91 29.81 16.12
C ILE A 719 38.83 28.84 17.31
N ASN A 720 38.81 29.37 18.53
CA ASN A 720 38.78 28.52 19.73
C ASN A 720 37.40 27.89 19.94
N ASP A 721 36.32 28.61 19.63
CA ASP A 721 34.94 28.14 19.76
C ASP A 721 34.64 27.01 18.76
N GLN A 722 35.03 27.18 17.48
CA GLN A 722 34.81 26.15 16.46
C GLN A 722 35.60 24.86 16.72
N LEU A 723 36.78 24.94 17.33
CA LEU A 723 37.58 23.75 17.66
C LEU A 723 36.95 22.91 18.79
N LYS A 724 36.17 23.53 19.69
CA LYS A 724 35.52 22.89 20.85
C LYS A 724 34.04 22.57 20.63
N GLU A 725 33.42 23.14 19.59
CA GLU A 725 31.98 23.08 19.32
C GLU A 725 31.40 21.66 19.36
N LYS A 726 32.08 20.67 18.77
CA LYS A 726 31.59 19.28 18.72
C LYS A 726 31.61 18.59 20.09
N GLU A 727 32.63 18.88 20.92
CA GLU A 727 32.72 18.33 22.29
C GLU A 727 31.65 18.94 23.20
N GLU A 728 31.39 20.23 23.06
CA GLU A 728 30.33 20.92 23.80
C GLU A 728 28.93 20.45 23.35
N LEU A 729 28.72 20.27 22.04
CA LEU A 729 27.48 19.75 21.49
C LEU A 729 27.14 18.37 22.09
N SER A 730 28.11 17.46 22.17
CA SER A 730 27.89 16.14 22.77
C SER A 730 27.45 16.24 24.23
N LYS A 731 28.06 17.12 25.03
CA LYS A 731 27.67 17.35 26.44
C LYS A 731 26.24 17.89 26.55
N ILE A 732 25.86 18.82 25.68
CA ILE A 732 24.50 19.38 25.65
C ILE A 732 23.48 18.31 25.24
N GLN A 733 23.80 17.45 24.28
CA GLN A 733 22.94 16.35 23.87
C GLN A 733 22.67 15.37 25.03
N TYR A 734 23.70 14.99 25.79
CA TYR A 734 23.53 14.14 26.99
C TYR A 734 22.61 14.82 28.01
N LYS A 735 22.84 16.11 28.29
CA LYS A 735 22.00 16.88 29.20
C LYS A 735 20.52 16.87 28.75
N TYR A 736 20.24 17.06 27.46
CA TYR A 736 18.87 17.07 26.96
C TYR A 736 18.21 15.69 26.97
N VAL A 737 18.96 14.62 26.74
CA VAL A 737 18.44 13.25 26.89
C VAL A 737 17.99 13.00 28.33
N ASP A 738 18.80 13.42 29.30
CA ASP A 738 18.50 13.28 30.73
C ASP A 738 17.33 14.18 31.15
N GLU A 739 17.32 15.44 30.73
CA GLU A 739 16.29 16.44 31.05
C GLU A 739 14.90 16.04 30.53
N LEU A 740 14.83 15.44 29.34
CA LEU A 740 13.60 15.01 28.69
C LEU A 740 13.14 13.60 29.11
N ASN A 741 13.96 12.88 29.89
CA ASN A 741 13.73 11.50 30.30
C ASN A 741 13.35 10.59 29.12
N LEU A 742 14.16 10.63 28.05
CA LEU A 742 13.88 9.88 26.82
C LEU A 742 14.08 8.37 27.05
N ASN A 743 13.13 7.57 26.61
CA ASN A 743 13.23 6.10 26.68
C ASN A 743 14.21 5.54 25.64
N GLU A 744 14.53 4.24 25.73
CA GLU A 744 15.49 3.61 24.81
C GLU A 744 15.12 3.74 23.33
N ILE A 745 13.84 3.61 22.98
CA ILE A 745 13.36 3.73 21.59
C ILE A 745 13.49 5.17 21.09
N GLU A 746 13.10 6.15 21.91
CA GLU A 746 13.21 7.57 21.60
C GLU A 746 14.69 7.97 21.38
N GLN A 747 15.58 7.55 22.27
CA GLN A 747 17.02 7.76 22.13
C GLN A 747 17.57 7.13 20.83
N ARG A 748 17.10 5.92 20.48
CA ARG A 748 17.45 5.26 19.21
C ARG A 748 17.01 6.10 18.01
N LEU A 749 15.80 6.64 18.01
CA LEU A 749 15.28 7.47 16.92
C LEU A 749 16.11 8.76 16.74
N PHE A 750 16.44 9.46 17.82
CA PHE A 750 17.31 10.66 17.74
C PHE A 750 18.73 10.30 17.28
N LYS A 751 19.27 9.17 17.74
CA LYS A 751 20.57 8.67 17.26
C LYS A 751 20.53 8.33 15.76
N ALA A 752 19.49 7.64 15.31
CA ALA A 752 19.33 7.32 13.89
C ALA A 752 19.24 8.58 13.02
N ALA A 753 18.57 9.65 13.49
CA ALA A 753 18.54 10.91 12.78
C ALA A 753 19.94 11.55 12.63
N ARG A 754 20.80 11.47 13.66
CA ARG A 754 22.21 11.90 13.57
C ARG A 754 22.99 11.04 12.57
N ASP A 755 22.91 9.71 12.70
CA ASP A 755 23.61 8.78 11.82
C ASP A 755 23.17 8.98 10.35
N PHE A 756 21.88 9.17 10.10
CA PHE A 756 21.31 9.41 8.77
C PHE A 756 21.74 10.76 8.20
N GLY A 757 21.79 11.82 9.02
CA GLY A 757 22.30 13.12 8.61
C GLY A 757 23.78 13.06 8.20
N TYR A 758 24.61 12.41 9.00
CA TYR A 758 26.03 12.23 8.70
C TYR A 758 26.24 11.36 7.45
N ASN A 759 25.48 10.28 7.31
CA ASN A 759 25.51 9.38 6.16
C ASN A 759 25.20 10.11 4.85
N LYS A 760 24.14 10.93 4.83
CA LYS A 760 23.74 11.73 3.65
C LYS A 760 24.85 12.66 3.21
N ASN A 761 25.52 13.35 4.14
CA ASN A 761 26.64 14.23 3.84
C ASN A 761 27.84 13.47 3.26
N GLN A 762 28.30 12.42 3.94
CA GLN A 762 29.46 11.64 3.48
C GLN A 762 29.24 11.07 2.08
N ARG A 763 28.05 10.52 1.83
CA ARG A 763 27.67 10.05 0.50
C ARG A 763 27.75 11.17 -0.53
N TYR A 764 27.19 12.33 -0.21
CA TYR A 764 27.14 13.46 -1.14
C TYR A 764 28.54 13.99 -1.44
N ASP A 765 29.40 14.17 -0.43
CA ASP A 765 30.79 14.61 -0.60
C ASP A 765 31.55 13.67 -1.55
N ILE A 766 31.46 12.35 -1.34
CA ILE A 766 32.13 11.38 -2.23
C ILE A 766 31.54 11.39 -3.64
N LEU A 767 30.24 11.64 -3.81
CA LEU A 767 29.64 11.81 -5.15
C LEU A 767 30.19 13.06 -5.85
N VAL A 768 30.35 14.18 -5.14
CA VAL A 768 30.98 15.40 -5.70
C VAL A 768 32.43 15.13 -6.11
N PHE A 769 33.20 14.42 -5.28
CA PHE A 769 34.56 14.00 -5.65
C PHE A 769 34.58 13.10 -6.89
N THR A 770 33.57 12.23 -7.02
CA THR A 770 33.38 11.37 -8.18
C THR A 770 33.05 12.20 -9.43
N TYR A 771 32.17 13.19 -9.34
CA TYR A 771 31.86 14.09 -10.45
C TYR A 771 33.06 14.93 -10.88
N PHE A 772 33.88 15.37 -9.93
CA PHE A 772 35.15 16.05 -10.22
C PHE A 772 36.12 15.15 -11.01
N THR A 773 36.25 13.90 -10.60
CA THR A 773 37.09 12.90 -11.29
C THR A 773 36.53 12.56 -12.67
N LEU A 774 35.22 12.38 -12.77
CA LEU A 774 34.51 12.14 -14.02
C LEU A 774 34.74 13.29 -15.01
N ASN A 775 34.68 14.55 -14.58
CA ASN A 775 35.00 15.69 -15.44
C ASN A 775 36.41 15.62 -16.05
N LYS A 776 37.41 15.12 -15.30
CA LYS A 776 38.77 14.94 -15.84
C LYS A 776 38.81 13.86 -16.90
N LEU A 777 38.11 12.74 -16.69
CA LEU A 777 37.94 11.69 -17.71
C LEU A 777 37.20 12.21 -18.94
N LEU A 778 36.06 12.88 -18.76
CA LEU A 778 35.26 13.43 -19.86
C LEU A 778 36.03 14.49 -20.66
N LYS A 779 36.83 15.34 -20.02
CA LYS A 779 37.73 16.26 -20.73
C LYS A 779 38.71 15.53 -21.64
N GLU A 780 39.27 14.41 -21.20
CA GLU A 780 40.17 13.62 -22.03
C GLU A 780 39.42 12.87 -23.14
N ILE A 781 38.26 12.27 -22.83
CA ILE A 781 37.39 11.61 -23.80
C ILE A 781 36.96 12.59 -24.89
N SER A 782 36.56 13.81 -24.53
CA SER A 782 36.12 14.87 -25.47
C SER A 782 37.18 15.28 -26.49
N LYS A 783 38.47 15.03 -26.22
CA LYS A 783 39.55 15.26 -27.21
C LYS A 783 39.67 14.13 -28.24
N ARG A 784 39.13 12.95 -27.92
CA ARG A 784 39.23 11.72 -28.72
C ARG A 784 37.98 11.47 -29.56
N VAL A 785 36.85 12.01 -29.13
CA VAL A 785 35.56 11.90 -29.81
C VAL A 785 35.14 13.27 -30.34
N ASN A 786 34.24 13.30 -31.32
CA ASN A 786 33.73 14.55 -31.90
C ASN A 786 32.62 15.18 -31.03
N PHE A 787 32.84 15.38 -29.73
CA PHE A 787 31.87 15.99 -28.81
C PHE A 787 32.56 16.89 -27.80
N GLU A 788 31.92 18.01 -27.45
CA GLU A 788 32.39 18.88 -26.39
C GLU A 788 32.19 18.22 -25.02
N ASN A 789 33.06 18.54 -24.04
CA ASN A 789 32.92 18.03 -22.67
C ASN A 789 31.51 18.24 -22.09
N LYS A 790 30.88 19.40 -22.35
CA LYS A 790 29.52 19.70 -21.88
C LYS A 790 28.44 18.82 -22.51
N GLU A 791 28.66 18.33 -23.74
CA GLU A 791 27.69 17.45 -24.43
C GLU A 791 27.73 16.05 -23.84
N LEU A 792 28.91 15.58 -23.42
CA LEU A 792 29.06 14.25 -22.79
C LEU A 792 28.25 14.10 -21.49
N TYR A 793 28.00 15.18 -20.76
CA TYR A 793 27.17 15.16 -19.55
C TYR A 793 25.69 14.81 -19.81
N PHE A 794 25.22 14.89 -21.06
CA PHE A 794 23.85 14.57 -21.48
C PHE A 794 23.72 13.18 -22.12
N MET A 795 24.81 12.42 -22.16
CA MET A 795 24.85 11.04 -22.62
C MET A 795 24.64 10.07 -21.45
N THR A 796 24.26 8.84 -21.77
CA THR A 796 24.37 7.71 -20.85
C THR A 796 25.81 7.20 -20.82
N VAL A 797 26.14 6.39 -19.81
CA VAL A 797 27.45 5.75 -19.75
C VAL A 797 27.67 4.79 -20.93
N GLU A 798 26.62 4.09 -21.38
CA GLU A 798 26.67 3.19 -22.54
C GLU A 798 27.00 3.97 -23.81
N GLU A 799 26.37 5.12 -24.04
CA GLU A 799 26.64 5.95 -25.22
C GLU A 799 28.09 6.47 -25.24
N ILE A 800 28.66 6.80 -24.07
CA ILE A 800 30.07 7.19 -23.98
C ILE A 800 30.99 5.99 -24.28
N VAL A 801 30.63 4.80 -23.83
CA VAL A 801 31.36 3.56 -24.14
C VAL A 801 31.28 3.24 -25.64
N ASP A 802 30.09 3.37 -26.23
CA ASP A 802 29.85 3.18 -27.66
C ASP A 802 30.71 4.14 -28.50
N LEU A 803 30.78 5.42 -28.12
CA LEU A 803 31.67 6.39 -28.77
C LEU A 803 33.15 6.01 -28.69
N LEU A 804 33.61 5.52 -27.54
CA LEU A 804 34.99 5.07 -27.36
C LEU A 804 35.31 3.80 -28.16
N ASN A 805 34.30 2.96 -28.43
CA ASN A 805 34.36 1.79 -29.29
C ASN A 805 34.19 2.11 -30.79
N GLY A 806 33.93 3.37 -31.15
CA GLY A 806 33.80 3.83 -32.53
C GLY A 806 32.40 3.67 -33.13
N LEU A 807 31.37 3.50 -32.30
CA LEU A 807 29.97 3.53 -32.72
C LEU A 807 29.45 4.97 -32.78
N ASP A 808 28.54 5.23 -33.71
CA ASP A 808 27.96 6.56 -33.90
C ASP A 808 26.85 6.85 -32.88
N VAL A 809 26.91 8.04 -32.27
CA VAL A 809 25.86 8.60 -31.39
C VAL A 809 25.34 9.90 -32.00
N SER A 810 24.02 10.08 -31.97
CA SER A 810 23.35 11.22 -32.60
C SER A 810 23.57 12.54 -31.84
N LYS A 811 24.30 13.49 -32.43
CA LYS A 811 24.45 14.86 -31.90
C LYS A 811 23.11 15.58 -31.74
N GLU A 812 22.19 15.38 -32.69
CA GLU A 812 20.88 16.03 -32.67
C GLU A 812 20.05 15.54 -31.48
N GLU A 813 20.15 14.26 -31.14
CA GLU A 813 19.46 13.69 -29.97
C GLU A 813 20.00 14.26 -28.65
N ILE A 814 21.33 14.38 -28.52
CA ILE A 814 21.97 14.98 -27.33
C ILE A 814 21.56 16.45 -27.16
N LYS A 815 21.44 17.19 -28.26
CA LYS A 815 20.94 18.57 -28.23
C LYS A 815 19.49 18.64 -27.73
N GLN A 816 18.63 17.73 -28.20
CA GLN A 816 17.24 17.66 -27.73
C GLN A 816 17.15 17.27 -26.24
N ARG A 817 18.01 16.37 -25.75
CA ARG A 817 18.06 15.99 -24.32
C ARG A 817 18.41 17.18 -23.42
N ARG A 818 19.32 18.03 -23.88
CA ARG A 818 19.73 19.23 -23.16
C ARG A 818 18.60 20.25 -22.99
N ASP A 819 17.67 20.29 -23.93
CA ASP A 819 16.50 21.17 -23.83
C ASP A 819 15.41 20.55 -22.95
N PHE A 820 15.03 19.30 -23.25
CA PHE A 820 13.98 18.58 -22.55
C PHE A 820 14.05 17.06 -22.81
N CYS A 821 14.11 16.26 -21.76
CA CYS A 821 13.97 14.81 -21.86
C CYS A 821 13.20 14.21 -20.70
N VAL A 822 12.61 13.04 -20.92
CA VAL A 822 12.01 12.22 -19.86
C VAL A 822 12.78 10.92 -19.74
N MET A 823 13.35 10.66 -18.57
CA MET A 823 13.98 9.39 -18.25
C MET A 823 12.98 8.52 -17.49
N ILE A 824 12.49 7.46 -18.14
CA ILE A 824 11.62 6.46 -17.53
C ILE A 824 12.49 5.35 -16.96
N VAL A 825 12.23 4.97 -15.72
CA VAL A 825 12.95 3.91 -15.04
C VAL A 825 11.94 2.87 -14.54
N ASP A 826 12.07 1.63 -15.02
CA ASP A 826 11.31 0.47 -14.56
C ASP A 826 12.25 -0.63 -14.03
N GLU A 827 11.71 -1.75 -13.53
CA GLU A 827 12.49 -2.86 -12.95
C GLU A 827 13.52 -3.50 -13.91
N LYS A 828 13.41 -3.25 -15.21
CA LYS A 828 14.17 -3.95 -16.26
C LYS A 828 14.98 -3.02 -17.17
N ARG A 829 14.65 -1.72 -17.26
CA ARG A 829 15.28 -0.78 -18.20
C ARG A 829 15.23 0.69 -17.77
N VAL A 830 16.20 1.46 -18.29
CA VAL A 830 16.14 2.92 -18.40
C VAL A 830 15.78 3.26 -19.85
N GLU A 831 14.74 4.06 -20.05
CA GLU A 831 14.36 4.59 -21.36
C GLU A 831 14.43 6.12 -21.34
N LEU A 832 15.13 6.72 -22.30
CA LEU A 832 15.22 8.18 -22.46
C LEU A 832 14.35 8.63 -23.62
N LEU A 833 13.31 9.40 -23.33
CA LEU A 833 12.46 10.04 -24.32
C LEU A 833 12.94 11.47 -24.59
N VAL A 834 12.94 11.87 -25.86
CA VAL A 834 13.29 13.22 -26.32
C VAL A 834 12.21 13.82 -27.23
N GLY A 835 12.28 15.12 -27.48
CA GLY A 835 11.43 15.80 -28.46
C GLY A 835 9.94 15.73 -28.10
N ASN A 836 9.09 15.48 -29.10
CA ASN A 836 7.63 15.45 -28.90
C ASN A 836 7.17 14.29 -28.01
N LYS A 837 7.81 13.12 -28.12
CA LYS A 837 7.49 11.94 -27.29
C LYS A 837 7.66 12.24 -25.80
N ALA A 838 8.73 12.95 -25.44
CA ALA A 838 8.97 13.37 -24.07
C ALA A 838 7.88 14.33 -23.57
N LYS A 839 7.47 15.29 -24.40
CA LYS A 839 6.46 16.30 -24.04
C LYS A 839 5.06 15.69 -23.89
N GLU A 840 4.68 14.77 -24.78
CA GLU A 840 3.42 14.03 -24.70
C GLU A 840 3.38 13.18 -23.43
N TYR A 841 4.45 12.42 -23.17
CA TYR A 841 4.57 11.61 -21.96
C TYR A 841 4.43 12.46 -20.68
N ALA A 842 5.15 13.59 -20.61
CA ALA A 842 5.05 14.51 -19.49
C ALA A 842 3.63 15.07 -19.32
N LYS A 843 2.94 15.40 -20.40
CA LYS A 843 1.57 15.95 -20.35
C LYS A 843 0.55 14.92 -19.86
N GLU A 844 0.70 13.66 -20.24
CA GLU A 844 -0.23 12.58 -19.89
C GLU A 844 -0.03 12.04 -18.47
N ASN A 845 1.20 12.12 -17.94
CA ASN A 845 1.58 11.40 -16.73
C ASN A 845 1.99 12.31 -15.55
N ILE A 846 1.96 13.64 -15.71
CA ILE A 846 2.28 14.57 -14.62
C ILE A 846 1.00 15.20 -14.08
N GLU A 847 0.76 15.01 -12.78
CA GLU A 847 -0.23 15.77 -12.03
C GLU A 847 0.46 16.83 -11.17
N TYR A 848 0.21 18.10 -11.46
CA TYR A 848 0.64 19.21 -10.60
C TYR A 848 -0.50 19.59 -9.65
N GLU A 849 -0.20 19.69 -8.35
CA GLU A 849 -1.13 20.27 -7.37
C GLU A 849 -1.40 21.76 -7.72
N GLU A 850 -2.68 22.14 -7.84
CA GLU A 850 -3.08 23.55 -8.02
C GLU A 850 -2.75 24.35 -6.76
N ILE A 851 -1.94 25.39 -6.91
CA ILE A 851 -1.54 26.26 -5.79
C ILE A 851 -2.27 27.59 -5.91
N LYS A 852 -2.96 27.99 -4.83
CA LYS A 852 -3.57 29.31 -4.71
C LYS A 852 -2.46 30.38 -4.74
N GLU A 853 -2.55 31.32 -5.68
CA GLU A 853 -1.53 32.35 -5.90
C GLU A 853 -1.40 33.38 -4.77
N ASP A 854 -2.41 33.52 -3.90
CA ASP A 854 -2.41 34.45 -2.76
C ASP A 854 -2.25 33.73 -1.42
N VAL A 855 -1.00 33.52 -1.00
CA VAL A 855 -0.66 33.00 0.33
C VAL A 855 0.16 34.06 1.08
N GLU A 856 -0.48 34.79 2.01
CA GLU A 856 0.19 35.82 2.84
C GLU A 856 1.23 35.23 3.82
N ARG A 857 1.07 33.95 4.18
CA ARG A 857 1.95 33.23 5.12
C ARG A 857 2.28 31.84 4.61
N ILE A 858 3.57 31.57 4.44
CA ILE A 858 4.06 30.25 4.04
C ILE A 858 4.59 29.55 5.30
N HIS A 859 4.20 28.29 5.47
CA HIS A 859 4.66 27.47 6.59
C HIS A 859 5.71 26.46 6.11
N GLY A 860 6.68 26.18 6.98
CA GLY A 860 7.66 25.12 6.75
C GLY A 860 8.21 24.57 8.06
N SER A 861 9.12 23.62 7.95
CA SER A 861 9.84 23.09 9.10
C SER A 861 11.06 23.96 9.42
N VAL A 862 11.25 24.30 10.68
CA VAL A 862 12.46 24.99 11.15
C VAL A 862 13.64 24.03 11.07
N ALA A 863 14.71 24.47 10.41
CA ALA A 863 15.97 23.76 10.33
C ALA A 863 17.06 24.35 11.22
N PHE A 864 17.08 25.68 11.35
CA PHE A 864 17.88 26.42 12.32
C PHE A 864 17.13 27.68 12.74
N ILE A 865 17.15 27.95 14.03
CA ILE A 865 16.35 29.00 14.67
C ILE A 865 16.86 30.41 14.38
N GLY A 866 15.93 31.38 14.46
CA GLY A 866 16.22 32.81 14.43
C GLY A 866 15.23 33.57 13.57
N ILE A 867 15.31 34.91 13.58
CA ILE A 867 14.43 35.79 12.82
C ILE A 867 15.29 36.68 11.95
N VAL A 868 14.98 36.74 10.65
CA VAL A 868 15.67 37.62 9.70
C VAL A 868 14.68 38.28 8.73
N LYS A 869 14.99 39.52 8.37
CA LYS A 869 14.28 40.29 7.33
C LYS A 869 15.24 40.60 6.21
N GLY A 870 14.79 40.40 4.98
CA GLY A 870 15.61 40.62 3.79
C GLY A 870 14.79 40.48 2.52
N LYS A 871 15.40 40.81 1.39
CA LYS A 871 14.78 40.60 0.08
C LYS A 871 14.91 39.14 -0.30
N ALA A 872 13.80 38.53 -0.73
CA ALA A 872 13.78 37.20 -1.30
C ALA A 872 14.57 37.20 -2.61
N LYS A 873 15.51 36.26 -2.74
CA LYS A 873 16.22 35.96 -3.98
C LYS A 873 16.00 34.50 -4.32
N ILE A 874 15.38 34.25 -5.47
CA ILE A 874 15.18 32.90 -6.00
C ILE A 874 16.50 32.43 -6.60
N VAL A 875 17.16 31.50 -5.91
CA VAL A 875 18.49 31.00 -6.28
C VAL A 875 18.41 29.49 -6.48
N ASN A 876 18.48 29.05 -7.73
CA ASN A 876 18.38 27.63 -8.08
C ASN A 876 19.62 27.14 -8.86
N SER A 877 20.49 28.05 -9.28
CA SER A 877 21.69 27.74 -10.06
C SER A 877 22.86 28.66 -9.73
N VAL A 878 24.07 28.28 -10.14
CA VAL A 878 25.28 29.09 -10.02
C VAL A 878 25.13 30.47 -10.67
N ASN A 879 24.36 30.57 -11.74
CA ASN A 879 24.10 31.85 -12.42
C ASN A 879 23.29 32.83 -11.54
N ASP A 880 22.53 32.31 -10.60
CA ASP A 880 21.72 33.11 -9.67
C ASP A 880 22.53 33.64 -8.49
N ILE A 881 23.74 33.12 -8.23
CA ILE A 881 24.60 33.53 -7.11
C ILE A 881 24.86 35.04 -7.12
N LYS A 882 25.02 35.62 -8.32
CA LYS A 882 25.26 37.06 -8.51
C LYS A 882 24.08 37.94 -8.08
N LYS A 883 22.88 37.37 -7.93
CA LYS A 883 21.68 38.09 -7.49
C LYS A 883 21.69 38.37 -5.98
N VAL A 884 22.46 37.60 -5.22
CA VAL A 884 22.45 37.59 -3.75
C VAL A 884 23.45 38.60 -3.22
N ASN A 885 22.94 39.58 -2.48
CA ASN A 885 23.73 40.55 -1.73
C ASN A 885 23.75 40.17 -0.24
N GLU A 886 24.62 40.84 0.51
CA GLU A 886 24.73 40.65 1.95
C GLU A 886 23.38 40.92 2.64
N GLY A 887 22.89 39.94 3.41
CA GLY A 887 21.62 40.04 4.13
C GLY A 887 20.35 39.70 3.33
N ASP A 888 20.46 39.38 2.03
CA ASP A 888 19.33 38.86 1.24
C ASP A 888 18.90 37.47 1.74
N ILE A 889 17.65 37.08 1.52
CA ILE A 889 17.14 35.76 1.91
C ILE A 889 17.07 34.87 0.67
N ILE A 890 17.76 33.73 0.71
CA ILE A 890 17.72 32.77 -0.38
C ILE A 890 16.43 31.97 -0.28
N VAL A 891 15.63 32.01 -1.34
CA VAL A 891 14.49 31.14 -1.58
C VAL A 891 14.88 30.17 -2.69
N SER A 892 14.77 28.87 -2.46
CA SER A 892 15.22 27.86 -3.43
C SER A 892 14.30 26.65 -3.43
N VAL A 893 14.28 25.89 -4.52
CA VAL A 893 13.59 24.59 -4.50
C VAL A 893 14.30 23.67 -3.51
N GLN A 894 15.63 23.63 -3.61
CA GLN A 894 16.56 22.99 -2.71
C GLN A 894 17.93 23.65 -2.87
N THR A 895 18.67 23.79 -1.78
CA THR A 895 20.08 24.23 -1.85
C THR A 895 21.00 23.06 -2.19
N ASN A 896 22.05 23.32 -2.94
CA ASN A 896 23.18 22.41 -3.15
C ASN A 896 24.49 23.17 -2.80
N PRO A 897 25.65 22.48 -2.70
CA PRO A 897 26.89 23.14 -2.34
C PRO A 897 27.38 24.15 -3.38
N ASP A 898 26.93 24.07 -4.64
CA ASP A 898 27.25 25.09 -5.64
C ASP A 898 26.78 26.48 -5.22
N LEU A 899 25.74 26.55 -4.37
CA LEU A 899 25.20 27.79 -3.83
C LEU A 899 25.92 28.27 -2.56
N LEU A 900 26.96 27.58 -2.06
CA LEU A 900 27.61 27.93 -0.79
C LEU A 900 28.08 29.39 -0.74
N SER A 901 28.69 29.89 -1.82
CA SER A 901 29.14 31.29 -1.90
C SER A 901 27.99 32.31 -1.83
N ALA A 902 26.80 31.97 -2.32
CA ALA A 902 25.59 32.77 -2.14
C ALA A 902 25.05 32.62 -0.71
N MET A 903 25.05 31.39 -0.18
CA MET A 903 24.57 31.09 1.17
C MET A 903 25.39 31.79 2.25
N GLU A 904 26.69 31.98 2.03
CA GLU A 904 27.57 32.77 2.89
C GLU A 904 27.17 34.24 2.99
N LYS A 905 26.62 34.84 1.93
CA LYS A 905 26.15 36.25 1.92
C LYS A 905 24.74 36.41 2.48
N ALA A 906 23.93 35.37 2.38
CA ALA A 906 22.51 35.44 2.73
C ALA A 906 22.28 35.64 4.23
N GLY A 907 21.21 36.35 4.60
CA GLY A 907 20.76 36.49 5.99
C GLY A 907 20.00 35.26 6.51
N GLY A 908 19.43 34.44 5.62
CA GLY A 908 18.71 33.20 5.96
C GLY A 908 18.24 32.44 4.72
N PHE A 909 17.64 31.27 4.95
CA PHE A 909 17.32 30.30 3.90
C PHE A 909 15.86 29.82 3.96
N VAL A 910 15.26 29.67 2.78
CA VAL A 910 13.93 29.11 2.58
C VAL A 910 13.98 28.06 1.48
N THR A 911 13.51 26.83 1.74
CA THR A 911 13.39 25.81 0.68
C THR A 911 12.00 25.20 0.54
N ASP A 912 11.62 24.86 -0.71
CA ASP A 912 10.39 24.12 -0.99
C ASP A 912 10.48 22.66 -0.53
N VAL A 913 11.64 22.05 -0.75
CA VAL A 913 11.91 20.64 -0.47
C VAL A 913 12.95 20.52 0.63
N GLY A 914 12.80 19.49 1.47
CA GLY A 914 13.81 19.09 2.46
C GLY A 914 13.24 18.82 3.85
N GLY A 915 13.75 17.75 4.47
CA GLY A 915 13.59 17.46 5.90
C GLY A 915 14.78 17.95 6.72
N ILE A 916 14.73 17.81 8.05
CA ILE A 916 15.74 18.36 8.98
C ILE A 916 17.18 17.85 8.72
N THR A 917 17.30 16.79 7.93
CA THR A 917 18.54 16.14 7.50
C THR A 917 19.00 16.55 6.08
N CYS A 918 18.36 17.53 5.43
CA CYS A 918 18.74 17.98 4.09
C CYS A 918 19.94 18.96 4.09
N HIS A 919 20.56 19.18 2.93
CA HIS A 919 21.71 20.09 2.78
C HIS A 919 21.43 21.49 3.34
N ALA A 920 20.28 22.09 3.00
CA ALA A 920 19.89 23.41 3.49
C ALA A 920 19.86 23.47 5.03
N ALA A 921 19.36 22.40 5.65
CA ALA A 921 19.26 22.31 7.10
C ALA A 921 20.63 22.17 7.79
N ILE A 922 21.50 21.38 7.17
CA ILE A 922 22.85 21.13 7.66
C ILE A 922 23.69 22.40 7.56
N VAL A 923 23.73 23.02 6.38
CA VAL A 923 24.50 24.25 6.16
C VAL A 923 23.97 25.41 7.01
N ALA A 924 22.65 25.51 7.19
CA ALA A 924 22.06 26.50 8.10
C ALA A 924 22.58 26.39 9.54
N ARG A 925 22.72 25.16 10.05
CA ARG A 925 23.27 24.90 11.37
C ARG A 925 24.75 25.26 11.45
N GLU A 926 25.53 24.87 10.43
CA GLU A 926 26.97 25.18 10.38
C GLU A 926 27.23 26.69 10.29
N MET A 927 26.44 27.42 9.51
CA MET A 927 26.55 28.86 9.33
C MET A 927 25.85 29.67 10.42
N LYS A 928 25.07 29.00 11.30
CA LYS A 928 24.22 29.62 12.33
C LYS A 928 23.25 30.66 11.76
N LYS A 929 22.59 30.34 10.65
CA LYS A 929 21.66 31.23 9.94
C LYS A 929 20.22 30.71 9.97
N PRO A 930 19.20 31.56 10.20
CA PRO A 930 17.80 31.16 10.23
C PRO A 930 17.37 30.41 8.96
N CYS A 931 16.68 29.29 9.11
CA CYS A 931 16.35 28.42 7.98
C CYS A 931 15.00 27.72 8.15
N ILE A 932 14.14 27.85 7.14
CA ILE A 932 12.86 27.14 7.03
C ILE A 932 12.88 26.29 5.76
N ILE A 933 12.58 25.00 5.89
CA ILE A 933 12.64 24.01 4.82
C ILE A 933 11.30 23.32 4.62
N GLY A 934 11.12 22.66 3.48
CA GLY A 934 9.92 21.85 3.23
C GLY A 934 8.63 22.67 3.14
N THR A 935 8.74 23.91 2.64
CA THR A 935 7.59 24.83 2.50
C THR A 935 6.64 24.43 1.38
N LYS A 936 7.07 23.56 0.46
CA LYS A 936 6.36 23.03 -0.71
C LYS A 936 6.01 24.06 -1.80
N ILE A 937 5.86 25.35 -1.43
CA ILE A 937 5.30 26.39 -2.30
C ILE A 937 6.08 27.70 -2.33
N ALA A 938 7.13 27.90 -1.51
CA ALA A 938 7.79 29.19 -1.39
C ALA A 938 8.36 29.74 -2.70
N THR A 939 8.98 28.91 -3.55
CA THR A 939 9.50 29.39 -4.85
C THR A 939 8.41 29.75 -5.86
N LYS A 940 7.18 29.27 -5.62
CA LYS A 940 6.02 29.52 -6.49
C LYS A 940 5.25 30.76 -6.05
N VAL A 941 5.24 31.06 -4.75
CA VAL A 941 4.53 32.20 -4.16
C VAL A 941 5.39 33.46 -4.10
N LEU A 942 6.67 33.32 -3.73
CA LEU A 942 7.60 34.44 -3.58
C LEU A 942 8.27 34.79 -4.90
N LYS A 943 8.56 36.08 -5.11
CA LYS A 943 9.24 36.61 -6.30
C LYS A 943 10.56 37.29 -5.93
N ASP A 944 11.48 37.33 -6.88
CA ASP A 944 12.75 38.05 -6.74
C ASP A 944 12.51 39.50 -6.31
N GLY A 945 13.08 39.89 -5.17
CA GLY A 945 12.99 41.24 -4.60
C GLY A 945 11.87 41.44 -3.58
N ASP A 946 10.97 40.47 -3.38
CA ASP A 946 9.93 40.55 -2.34
C ASP A 946 10.57 40.74 -0.96
N LEU A 947 10.07 41.69 -0.16
CA LEU A 947 10.52 41.83 1.21
C LEU A 947 9.84 40.77 2.07
N ILE A 948 10.63 39.93 2.74
CA ILE A 948 10.09 38.84 3.56
C ILE A 948 10.70 38.84 4.96
N GLU A 949 9.91 38.40 5.92
CA GLU A 949 10.34 38.01 7.26
C GLU A 949 10.35 36.48 7.33
N VAL A 950 11.51 35.91 7.68
CA VAL A 950 11.66 34.49 7.98
C VAL A 950 11.73 34.36 9.49
N ASP A 951 10.60 33.96 10.08
CA ASP A 951 10.50 33.61 11.49
C ASP A 951 10.76 32.09 11.64
N ALA A 952 12.04 31.74 11.71
CA ALA A 952 12.47 30.37 11.95
C ALA A 952 12.39 29.98 13.44
N ILE A 953 11.69 30.75 14.29
CA ILE A 953 11.29 30.31 15.63
C ILE A 953 9.95 29.58 15.52
N ASN A 954 9.01 30.17 14.79
CA ASN A 954 7.65 29.66 14.58
C ASN A 954 7.46 28.88 13.27
N GLY A 955 8.46 28.87 12.39
CA GLY A 955 8.39 28.18 11.08
C GLY A 955 7.49 28.89 10.08
N ILE A 956 7.44 30.22 10.15
CA ILE A 956 6.55 31.06 9.34
C ILE A 956 7.39 32.00 8.46
N ILE A 957 7.00 32.12 7.20
CA ILE A 957 7.52 33.11 6.26
C ILE A 957 6.39 34.05 5.92
N LYS A 958 6.62 35.35 6.14
CA LYS A 958 5.64 36.39 5.87
C LYS A 958 6.18 37.33 4.81
N LYS A 959 5.37 37.60 3.78
CA LYS A 959 5.62 38.68 2.83
C LYS A 959 5.22 40.01 3.49
N LEU A 960 6.14 40.98 3.49
CA LEU A 960 6.02 42.26 4.19
C LEU A 960 5.52 43.39 3.29
#